data_AF-A0A6G1HSE6-F1
#
_entry.id   AF-A0A6G1HSE6-F1
#
_cell.length_a   1.000
_cell.length_b   1.000
_cell.length_c   1.000
_cell.angle_alpha   90.00
_cell.angle_beta   90.00
_cell.angle_gamma   90.00
#
_symmetry.space_group_name_H-M   'P 1'
#
loop_
_entity.id
_entity.type
_entity.pdbx_description
1 polymer ?
#
loop_
_entity_poly.entity_id
_entity_poly.type
_entity_poly.pdbx_seq_one_letter_code
_entity_poly.pdbx_strand_id
1 'polypeptide(L)'
;MAYWMADPKYAHKQPLAGSADYPVLRNVKAYGAKGDGVTDDWAAIMSAVTRGGRCGEGCNATSTKGAVVYFPPGKYLITKPIIQYYFTVFAGDPSDRAVILGAKDFKGIALVDTDVYIPESNGQNWWINQNNFYRQIRNLVLDLTLMPNYVEGGVGNGFPAGIHWQVSQACTLHNLDFKMPTTAGATHRGVFMENGSGGFVSDLSFTGGAVGFVAGSQQYTARNLRFSKCQTAIEMLWSWGFTWKSMLVSDCKVGINATGFGVDGNTQKKQSTGSLIVQGSSFTNVDTMLIVLQTTGYQATVLLENIELAGSSRVAVASNTGDALLAGGPQKIPLWGLGRRFDDASPEGRITMGPIPVPKKDPGLLLLDDWYEREKPMYHREPAGNFINVLDFGVKNDGTSAAGNARGINEALAKAAGEKKVLVFPAGIYLVDETLFIPSGTRMVGVLWSQIVATGAKFADPDHPYILASRVGQPGDVGAVEISDMLFTQSGPTAGAVLMEWNIYQSNQGSAAMFDVIFRVGGAAGSGLLESNCHQFGAQKQESCMAAAMMLHVRSGSSIYMENMWFWVAGADHDVESKLQTRINIYGARGVLIESQGPSWVYSVSNEHSTLYNWQLAGANNIYLGHIQSETPYFQAGQTPSLRPYPPSEHFAYDPEFADCGAAKGFDTCREAWALRVIKSRNVYLYGGGFYAFFTDYKDDCAKFGGVCQDRLIDTDYSEGVWMFNLFTVGGKEVISPQGDADLIPSLKTVERKTEENGFATATNAWLLLSNKGATIGGTRKGALERQDEEPGPLMCNFNLEFPTFDALDKASSTMDPYCVYIAGIATSGTMIETALSEYNKTKPGYDDLFNAYSKVFRSYMAREIKDFM
;
A
#
# COMPACT_ATOMS: atom_id res chain seq x y z
N MET A 1 -23.10 23.06 3.08
CA MET A 1 -21.73 23.60 3.25
C MET A 1 -20.87 22.98 2.18
N ALA A 2 -19.91 23.71 1.62
CA ALA A 2 -18.95 23.13 0.69
C ALA A 2 -18.05 22.11 1.41
N TYR A 3 -17.61 21.06 0.71
CA TYR A 3 -16.62 20.12 1.20
C TYR A 3 -15.41 20.81 1.84
N TRP A 4 -14.96 20.33 3.01
CA TRP A 4 -13.94 21.01 3.83
C TRP A 4 -12.67 21.33 3.03
N MET A 5 -12.23 20.44 2.14
CA MET A 5 -11.01 20.63 1.35
C MET A 5 -11.07 21.83 0.40
N ALA A 6 -12.27 22.33 0.08
CA ALA A 6 -12.46 23.49 -0.78
C ALA A 6 -12.42 24.83 -0.01
N ASP A 7 -12.23 24.82 1.31
CA ASP A 7 -12.21 26.02 2.14
C ASP A 7 -10.88 26.78 2.01
N PRO A 8 -10.88 28.04 1.55
CA PRO A 8 -9.67 28.84 1.38
C PRO A 8 -8.87 29.08 2.66
N LYS A 9 -9.45 28.85 3.86
CA LYS A 9 -8.72 28.97 5.14
C LYS A 9 -7.52 28.03 5.21
N TYR A 10 -7.56 26.91 4.49
CA TYR A 10 -6.44 26.00 4.37
C TYR A 10 -5.46 26.60 3.37
N ALA A 11 -4.48 27.35 3.88
CA ALA A 11 -3.47 28.08 3.11
C ALA A 11 -2.48 27.13 2.40
N HIS A 12 -2.97 26.41 1.38
CA HIS A 12 -2.24 25.46 0.56
C HIS A 12 -1.07 26.13 -0.16
N LYS A 13 0.11 25.50 -0.11
CA LYS A 13 1.33 25.97 -0.77
C LYS A 13 2.04 24.86 -1.55
N GLN A 14 2.74 25.27 -2.59
CA GLN A 14 3.73 24.46 -3.31
C GLN A 14 5.02 25.31 -3.37
N PRO A 15 5.82 25.33 -2.29
CA PRO A 15 6.91 26.30 -2.13
C PRO A 15 8.02 26.17 -3.18
N LEU A 16 8.15 24.98 -3.78
CA LEU A 16 9.15 24.70 -4.81
C LEU A 16 8.62 24.89 -6.24
N ALA A 17 7.39 25.38 -6.43
CA ALA A 17 6.80 25.55 -7.77
C ALA A 17 7.43 26.68 -8.61
N GLY A 18 8.32 27.50 -8.03
CA GLY A 18 9.01 28.61 -8.69
C GLY A 18 8.22 29.93 -8.74
N SER A 19 7.04 30.00 -8.11
CA SER A 19 6.25 31.22 -7.97
C SER A 19 5.56 31.23 -6.61
N ALA A 20 5.65 32.35 -5.89
CA ALA A 20 5.00 32.52 -4.59
C ALA A 20 3.46 32.48 -4.67
N ASP A 21 2.90 32.83 -5.83
CA ASP A 21 1.45 32.88 -6.07
C ASP A 21 0.92 31.64 -6.82
N TYR A 22 1.66 30.52 -6.79
CA TYR A 22 1.22 29.29 -7.44
C TYR A 22 -0.09 28.78 -6.80
N PRO A 23 -1.22 28.73 -7.55
CA PRO A 23 -2.51 28.39 -6.96
C PRO A 23 -2.65 26.88 -6.81
N VAL A 24 -2.59 26.33 -5.60
CA VAL A 24 -2.70 24.88 -5.38
C VAL A 24 -4.13 24.37 -5.54
N LEU A 25 -5.07 24.98 -4.80
CA LEU A 25 -6.50 24.67 -4.88
C LEU A 25 -7.14 25.55 -5.96
N ARG A 26 -7.84 24.90 -6.89
CA ARG A 26 -8.40 25.53 -8.08
C ARG A 26 -9.86 25.13 -8.24
N ASN A 27 -10.77 26.01 -7.85
CA ASN A 27 -12.19 25.81 -8.06
C ASN A 27 -12.55 26.16 -9.50
N VAL A 28 -13.04 25.20 -10.29
CA VAL A 28 -13.33 25.41 -11.72
C VAL A 28 -14.30 26.57 -11.99
N LYS A 29 -15.22 26.89 -11.08
CA LYS A 29 -16.14 28.03 -11.22
C LYS A 29 -15.41 29.38 -11.12
N ALA A 30 -14.30 29.45 -10.39
CA ALA A 30 -13.45 30.64 -10.34
C ALA A 30 -12.70 30.90 -11.67
N TYR A 31 -12.61 29.87 -12.53
CA TYR A 31 -12.03 29.95 -13.88
C TYR A 31 -13.10 30.10 -14.97
N GLY A 32 -14.37 30.32 -14.59
CA GLY A 32 -15.45 30.64 -15.51
C GLY A 32 -16.44 29.50 -15.79
N ALA A 33 -16.21 28.30 -15.24
CA ALA A 33 -17.11 27.17 -15.46
C ALA A 33 -18.49 27.47 -14.84
N LYS A 34 -19.57 27.16 -15.56
CA LYS A 34 -20.95 27.41 -15.13
C LYS A 34 -21.51 26.23 -14.35
N GLY A 35 -21.26 25.01 -14.80
CA GLY A 35 -21.82 23.81 -14.20
C GLY A 35 -23.35 23.72 -14.38
N ASP A 36 -23.89 24.26 -15.46
CA ASP A 36 -25.34 24.32 -15.76
C ASP A 36 -25.84 23.20 -16.69
N GLY A 37 -24.95 22.39 -17.25
CA GLY A 37 -25.22 21.29 -18.18
C GLY A 37 -25.51 21.74 -19.62
N VAL A 38 -25.29 23.02 -19.93
CA VAL A 38 -25.59 23.63 -21.24
C VAL A 38 -24.37 24.37 -21.78
N THR A 39 -23.68 25.14 -20.95
CA THR A 39 -22.46 25.85 -21.31
C THR A 39 -21.32 24.84 -21.43
N ASP A 40 -20.55 24.92 -22.53
CA ASP A 40 -19.31 24.14 -22.65
C ASP A 40 -18.25 24.69 -21.68
N ASP A 41 -18.03 23.95 -20.60
CA ASP A 41 -17.14 24.31 -19.50
C ASP A 41 -15.69 23.86 -19.74
N TRP A 42 -15.39 23.20 -20.86
CA TRP A 42 -14.07 22.61 -21.12
C TRP A 42 -12.94 23.64 -21.00
N ALA A 43 -13.10 24.82 -21.62
CA ALA A 43 -12.05 25.84 -21.61
C ALA A 43 -11.78 26.39 -20.20
N ALA A 44 -12.82 26.56 -19.39
CA ALA A 44 -12.69 27.02 -18.02
C ALA A 44 -12.02 25.95 -17.13
N ILE A 45 -12.40 24.69 -17.29
CA ILE A 45 -11.80 23.56 -16.57
C ILE A 45 -10.32 23.45 -16.95
N MET A 46 -9.98 23.48 -18.24
CA MET A 46 -8.59 23.42 -18.68
C MET A 46 -7.77 24.64 -18.22
N SER A 47 -8.38 25.82 -18.12
CA SER A 47 -7.73 26.99 -17.51
C SER A 47 -7.36 26.73 -16.05
N ALA A 48 -8.25 26.10 -15.27
CA ALA A 48 -7.95 25.65 -13.92
C ALA A 48 -6.81 24.62 -13.94
N VAL A 49 -6.91 23.56 -14.76
CA VAL A 49 -5.90 22.50 -14.83
C VAL A 49 -4.49 23.02 -15.11
N THR A 50 -4.35 23.95 -16.05
CA THR A 50 -3.05 24.37 -16.62
C THR A 50 -2.40 25.55 -15.90
N ARG A 51 -3.17 26.30 -15.10
CA ARG A 51 -2.68 27.50 -14.41
C ARG A 51 -1.46 27.20 -13.53
N GLY A 52 -0.41 28.01 -13.70
CA GLY A 52 0.83 27.95 -12.93
C GLY A 52 2.00 27.30 -13.66
N GLY A 53 1.94 27.18 -15.00
CA GLY A 53 3.05 26.66 -15.82
C GLY A 53 3.41 25.22 -15.44
N ARG A 54 2.40 24.36 -15.39
CA ARG A 54 2.46 22.99 -14.86
C ARG A 54 3.10 22.00 -15.83
N CYS A 55 3.28 20.76 -15.36
CA CYS A 55 3.81 19.65 -16.14
C CYS A 55 2.75 19.07 -17.07
N GLY A 56 2.76 19.51 -18.33
CA GLY A 56 1.95 19.02 -19.45
C GLY A 56 2.84 18.46 -20.56
N GLU A 57 2.50 18.74 -21.82
CA GLU A 57 3.31 18.34 -22.98
C GLU A 57 4.79 18.75 -22.85
N GLY A 58 5.70 17.82 -23.14
CA GLY A 58 7.15 18.03 -23.07
C GLY A 58 7.74 18.07 -21.65
N CYS A 59 6.93 17.80 -20.63
CA CYS A 59 7.36 17.62 -19.24
C CYS A 59 7.13 16.17 -18.79
N ASN A 60 8.21 15.44 -18.49
CA ASN A 60 8.14 14.00 -18.23
C ASN A 60 7.63 13.63 -16.84
N ALA A 61 7.92 14.44 -15.80
CA ALA A 61 7.38 14.30 -14.45
C ALA A 61 7.61 15.58 -13.63
N THR A 62 6.99 15.68 -12.44
CA THR A 62 7.27 16.77 -11.49
C THR A 62 6.86 16.39 -10.06
N SER A 63 7.66 16.82 -9.07
CA SER A 63 7.32 16.79 -7.64
C SER A 63 6.99 18.17 -7.07
N THR A 64 7.04 19.23 -7.88
CA THR A 64 6.97 20.63 -7.41
C THR A 64 5.69 21.36 -7.83
N LYS A 65 5.00 20.90 -8.88
CA LYS A 65 3.86 21.62 -9.49
C LYS A 65 2.54 20.85 -9.39
N GLY A 66 2.22 20.42 -8.18
CA GLY A 66 0.99 19.68 -7.91
C GLY A 66 -0.29 20.53 -7.87
N ALA A 67 -1.45 19.92 -8.12
CA ALA A 67 -2.72 20.62 -8.19
C ALA A 67 -3.90 19.88 -7.56
N VAL A 68 -4.80 20.63 -6.91
CA VAL A 68 -6.16 20.15 -6.61
C VAL A 68 -7.14 20.96 -7.44
N VAL A 69 -7.77 20.32 -8.42
CA VAL A 69 -8.86 20.90 -9.22
C VAL A 69 -10.18 20.43 -8.62
N TYR A 70 -10.88 21.38 -8.00
CA TYR A 70 -12.14 21.14 -7.31
C TYR A 70 -13.32 21.44 -8.23
N PHE A 71 -14.27 20.51 -8.30
CA PHE A 71 -15.51 20.58 -9.04
C PHE A 71 -16.67 20.73 -8.05
N PRO A 72 -17.17 21.96 -7.79
CA PRO A 72 -18.38 22.16 -7.01
C PRO A 72 -19.58 21.42 -7.61
N PRO A 73 -20.66 21.22 -6.85
CA PRO A 73 -21.90 20.67 -7.41
C PRO A 73 -22.37 21.42 -8.66
N GLY A 74 -22.77 20.66 -9.68
CA GLY A 74 -23.13 21.15 -11.00
C GLY A 74 -23.00 20.08 -12.08
N LYS A 75 -23.47 20.41 -13.29
CA LYS A 75 -23.29 19.60 -14.50
C LYS A 75 -22.37 20.35 -15.46
N TYR A 76 -21.19 19.81 -15.70
CA TYR A 76 -20.16 20.41 -16.54
C TYR A 76 -20.18 19.74 -17.91
N LEU A 77 -20.86 20.38 -18.88
CA LEU A 77 -20.88 19.90 -20.25
C LEU A 77 -19.50 20.15 -20.88
N ILE A 78 -18.94 19.14 -21.54
CA ILE A 78 -17.66 19.26 -22.26
C ILE A 78 -17.77 18.65 -23.66
N THR A 79 -17.04 19.22 -24.61
CA THR A 79 -16.98 18.73 -26.00
C THR A 79 -15.65 18.03 -26.33
N LYS A 80 -14.67 18.05 -25.42
CA LYS A 80 -13.32 17.49 -25.60
C LYS A 80 -12.77 16.94 -24.27
N PRO A 81 -11.73 16.08 -24.30
CA PRO A 81 -11.13 15.53 -23.09
C PRO A 81 -10.61 16.61 -22.14
N ILE A 82 -10.92 16.48 -20.86
CA ILE A 82 -10.21 17.18 -19.79
C ILE A 82 -8.89 16.44 -19.57
N ILE A 83 -7.78 17.06 -19.96
CA ILE A 83 -6.46 16.46 -19.79
C ILE A 83 -6.05 16.66 -18.34
N GLN A 84 -5.89 15.58 -17.58
CA GLN A 84 -5.32 15.67 -16.24
C GLN A 84 -3.79 15.77 -16.35
N TYR A 85 -3.23 16.94 -16.00
CA TYR A 85 -1.78 17.13 -15.98
C TYR A 85 -1.12 16.30 -14.86
N TYR A 86 0.19 16.08 -14.95
CA TYR A 86 0.96 15.32 -13.94
C TYR A 86 0.77 15.90 -12.53
N PHE A 87 0.82 15.06 -11.49
CA PHE A 87 0.67 15.45 -10.09
C PHE A 87 -0.64 16.24 -9.81
N THR A 88 -1.79 15.65 -10.13
CA THR A 88 -3.09 16.32 -10.02
C THR A 88 -4.15 15.47 -9.32
N VAL A 89 -4.90 16.11 -8.42
CA VAL A 89 -6.13 15.59 -7.83
C VAL A 89 -7.32 16.28 -8.46
N PHE A 90 -8.21 15.52 -9.07
CA PHE A 90 -9.56 15.96 -9.44
C PHE A 90 -10.53 15.51 -8.35
N ALA A 91 -11.24 16.47 -7.75
CA ALA A 91 -12.12 16.19 -6.63
C ALA A 91 -13.46 16.91 -6.79
N GLY A 92 -14.56 16.16 -6.74
CA GLY A 92 -15.89 16.71 -6.52
C GLY A 92 -16.27 16.78 -5.04
N ASP A 93 -17.44 17.34 -4.76
CA ASP A 93 -18.06 17.24 -3.43
C ASP A 93 -18.65 15.83 -3.23
N PRO A 94 -18.21 15.05 -2.24
CA PRO A 94 -18.74 13.70 -1.98
C PRO A 94 -20.21 13.69 -1.56
N SER A 95 -20.76 14.79 -1.04
CA SER A 95 -22.17 14.87 -0.62
C SER A 95 -23.11 15.21 -1.77
N ASP A 96 -22.60 15.89 -2.80
CA ASP A 96 -23.33 16.26 -4.01
C ASP A 96 -22.35 16.28 -5.21
N ARG A 97 -22.13 15.10 -5.78
CA ARG A 97 -21.07 14.87 -6.77
C ARG A 97 -21.34 15.65 -8.05
N ALA A 98 -20.33 16.39 -8.49
CA ALA A 98 -20.34 17.05 -9.79
C ALA A 98 -20.47 16.03 -10.93
N VAL A 99 -21.21 16.39 -11.97
CA VAL A 99 -21.38 15.58 -13.18
C VAL A 99 -20.50 16.14 -14.28
N ILE A 100 -19.60 15.33 -14.83
CA ILE A 100 -18.90 15.59 -16.09
C ILE A 100 -19.73 14.98 -17.20
N LEU A 101 -20.30 15.82 -18.07
CA LEU A 101 -21.26 15.42 -19.10
C LEU A 101 -20.63 15.52 -20.49
N GLY A 102 -20.50 14.41 -21.19
CA GLY A 102 -20.04 14.39 -22.59
C GLY A 102 -21.11 14.91 -23.53
N ALA A 103 -20.78 15.90 -24.36
CA ALA A 103 -21.70 16.44 -25.37
C ALA A 103 -21.99 15.44 -26.50
N LYS A 104 -23.07 15.70 -27.26
CA LYS A 104 -23.46 14.88 -28.43
C LYS A 104 -22.45 14.91 -29.57
N ASP A 105 -21.68 15.98 -29.65
CA ASP A 105 -20.64 16.25 -30.64
C ASP A 105 -19.24 16.15 -30.02
N PHE A 106 -19.11 15.46 -28.88
CA PHE A 106 -17.83 15.24 -28.21
C PHE A 106 -16.80 14.60 -29.17
N LYS A 107 -15.54 15.02 -29.06
CA LYS A 107 -14.40 14.46 -29.81
C LYS A 107 -13.21 14.22 -28.89
N GLY A 108 -12.60 13.06 -28.99
CA GLY A 108 -11.39 12.67 -28.24
C GLY A 108 -11.54 11.33 -27.53
N ILE A 109 -10.45 10.91 -26.87
CA ILE A 109 -10.29 9.55 -26.35
C ILE A 109 -11.27 9.21 -25.23
N ALA A 110 -11.48 10.14 -24.28
CA ALA A 110 -12.34 9.98 -23.12
C ALA A 110 -12.75 11.34 -22.52
N LEU A 111 -13.75 11.38 -21.63
CA LEU A 111 -14.10 12.62 -20.92
C LEU A 111 -12.93 13.17 -20.10
N VAL A 112 -12.16 12.29 -19.46
CA VAL A 112 -10.90 12.61 -18.78
C VAL A 112 -9.77 11.78 -19.36
N ASP A 113 -8.66 12.44 -19.69
CA ASP A 113 -7.46 11.81 -20.24
C ASP A 113 -6.26 12.02 -19.30
N THR A 114 -5.67 10.94 -18.81
CA THR A 114 -4.51 11.01 -17.92
C THR A 114 -3.17 10.86 -18.62
N ASP A 115 -3.15 10.57 -19.92
CA ASP A 115 -1.90 10.43 -20.68
C ASP A 115 -2.11 10.57 -22.20
N VAL A 116 -1.93 11.79 -22.70
CA VAL A 116 -2.30 12.12 -24.07
C VAL A 116 -1.35 11.48 -25.07
N TYR A 117 -1.89 10.80 -26.09
CA TYR A 117 -1.11 10.33 -27.24
C TYR A 117 -0.56 11.49 -28.07
N ILE A 118 0.73 11.45 -28.37
CA ILE A 118 1.38 12.42 -29.24
C ILE A 118 1.09 12.03 -30.71
N PRO A 119 0.44 12.89 -31.50
CA PRO A 119 0.18 12.61 -32.91
C PRO A 119 1.45 12.24 -33.68
N GLU A 120 1.32 11.28 -34.60
CA GLU A 120 2.40 10.86 -35.51
C GLU A 120 3.68 10.33 -34.83
N SER A 121 3.63 10.03 -33.53
CA SER A 121 4.80 9.64 -32.73
C SER A 121 4.81 8.15 -32.38
N ASN A 122 4.29 7.29 -33.26
CA ASN A 122 4.25 5.83 -33.09
C ASN A 122 3.66 5.37 -31.73
N GLY A 123 2.64 6.06 -31.22
CA GLY A 123 1.98 5.72 -29.96
C GLY A 123 2.71 6.21 -28.71
N GLN A 124 3.69 7.11 -28.83
CA GLN A 124 4.24 7.82 -27.66
C GLN A 124 3.16 8.67 -26.97
N ASN A 125 3.28 8.76 -25.65
CA ASN A 125 2.40 9.55 -24.80
C ASN A 125 3.15 10.74 -24.19
N TRP A 126 2.42 11.68 -23.59
CA TRP A 126 3.01 12.83 -22.87
C TRP A 126 3.89 12.38 -21.71
N TRP A 127 3.50 11.31 -21.01
CA TRP A 127 4.26 10.71 -19.94
C TRP A 127 4.58 9.25 -20.27
N ILE A 128 5.70 8.75 -19.76
CA ILE A 128 5.95 7.30 -19.80
C ILE A 128 4.94 6.68 -18.84
N ASN A 129 4.10 5.76 -19.34
CA ASN A 129 3.01 5.18 -18.55
C ASN A 129 3.50 4.59 -17.22
N GLN A 130 4.67 3.92 -17.20
CA GLN A 130 5.28 3.37 -16.00
C GLN A 130 5.70 4.45 -14.98
N ASN A 131 5.92 5.70 -15.43
CA ASN A 131 6.29 6.84 -14.59
C ASN A 131 5.13 7.81 -14.33
N ASN A 132 3.89 7.45 -14.68
CA ASN A 132 2.75 8.36 -14.58
C ASN A 132 2.11 8.32 -13.16
N PHE A 133 2.75 8.97 -12.19
CA PHE A 133 2.44 8.92 -10.76
C PHE A 133 1.55 10.09 -10.25
N TYR A 134 1.17 10.01 -8.98
CA TYR A 134 0.57 11.10 -8.17
C TYR A 134 -0.76 11.65 -8.71
N ARG A 135 -1.72 10.77 -8.97
CA ARG A 135 -3.03 11.15 -9.53
C ARG A 135 -4.19 10.67 -8.67
N GLN A 136 -5.19 11.52 -8.49
CA GLN A 136 -6.47 11.06 -7.95
C GLN A 136 -7.61 11.62 -8.77
N ILE A 137 -8.65 10.82 -9.00
CA ILE A 137 -9.95 11.28 -9.46
C ILE A 137 -10.99 10.74 -8.49
N ARG A 138 -11.68 11.64 -7.79
CA ARG A 138 -12.63 11.26 -6.75
C ARG A 138 -13.90 12.09 -6.73
N ASN A 139 -15.00 11.45 -6.31
CA ASN A 139 -16.28 12.09 -6.04
C ASN A 139 -16.93 12.75 -7.27
N LEU A 140 -16.90 12.09 -8.43
CA LEU A 140 -17.49 12.59 -9.68
C LEU A 140 -18.48 11.59 -10.27
N VAL A 141 -19.44 12.11 -11.02
CA VAL A 141 -20.30 11.34 -11.92
C VAL A 141 -19.84 11.61 -13.35
N LEU A 142 -19.60 10.57 -14.12
CA LEU A 142 -19.14 10.62 -15.50
C LEU A 142 -20.29 10.16 -16.38
N ASP A 143 -20.93 11.10 -17.07
CA ASP A 143 -22.15 10.86 -17.83
C ASP A 143 -21.87 10.91 -19.33
N LEU A 144 -21.92 9.74 -19.96
CA LEU A 144 -21.70 9.53 -21.38
C LEU A 144 -23.03 9.33 -22.13
N THR A 145 -24.18 9.48 -21.47
CA THR A 145 -25.48 9.09 -22.05
C THR A 145 -25.89 9.91 -23.28
N LEU A 146 -25.32 11.11 -23.46
CA LEU A 146 -25.52 11.94 -24.64
C LEU A 146 -24.54 11.66 -25.78
N MET A 147 -23.40 11.01 -25.49
CA MET A 147 -22.36 10.75 -26.50
C MET A 147 -22.85 9.70 -27.51
N PRO A 148 -22.53 9.86 -28.81
CA PRO A 148 -22.87 8.88 -29.85
C PRO A 148 -22.07 7.58 -29.69
N ASN A 149 -22.51 6.51 -30.35
CA ASN A 149 -21.77 5.22 -30.38
C ASN A 149 -20.43 5.29 -31.13
N TYR A 150 -20.14 6.39 -31.81
CA TYR A 150 -18.88 6.63 -32.47
C TYR A 150 -18.47 8.09 -32.25
N VAL A 151 -17.25 8.28 -31.78
CA VAL A 151 -16.63 9.57 -31.49
C VAL A 151 -15.31 9.66 -32.24
N GLU A 152 -15.09 10.77 -32.95
CA GLU A 152 -13.80 11.04 -33.60
C GLU A 152 -12.69 11.10 -32.54
N GLY A 153 -11.61 10.33 -32.73
CA GLY A 153 -10.51 10.22 -31.78
C GLY A 153 -10.82 9.42 -30.51
N GLY A 154 -11.97 8.75 -30.44
CA GLY A 154 -12.32 7.85 -29.34
C GLY A 154 -11.44 6.59 -29.29
N VAL A 155 -11.51 5.86 -28.18
CA VAL A 155 -10.75 4.62 -27.90
C VAL A 155 -10.76 3.65 -29.09
N GLY A 156 -9.56 3.19 -29.47
CA GLY A 156 -9.37 2.37 -30.66
C GLY A 156 -9.80 3.12 -31.92
N ASN A 157 -10.79 2.58 -32.62
CA ASN A 157 -11.37 3.22 -33.81
C ASN A 157 -12.68 3.96 -33.47
N GLY A 158 -12.69 4.77 -32.41
CA GLY A 158 -13.76 5.75 -32.14
C GLY A 158 -14.80 5.38 -31.07
N PHE A 159 -14.48 4.55 -30.08
CA PHE A 159 -15.42 4.26 -28.99
C PHE A 159 -15.36 5.34 -27.88
N PRO A 160 -16.51 5.83 -27.38
CA PRO A 160 -16.55 6.76 -26.25
C PRO A 160 -16.05 6.12 -24.96
N ALA A 161 -15.28 6.86 -24.17
CA ALA A 161 -14.85 6.42 -22.84
C ALA A 161 -15.03 7.51 -21.77
N GLY A 162 -15.23 7.10 -20.51
CA GLY A 162 -15.35 8.01 -19.38
C GLY A 162 -13.98 8.51 -18.94
N ILE A 163 -13.06 7.58 -18.64
CA ILE A 163 -11.68 7.89 -18.29
C ILE A 163 -10.74 7.05 -19.14
N HIS A 164 -9.76 7.69 -19.78
CA HIS A 164 -8.53 7.05 -20.21
C HIS A 164 -7.56 7.08 -19.03
N TRP A 165 -7.34 5.92 -18.39
CA TRP A 165 -6.68 5.76 -17.10
C TRP A 165 -5.35 4.98 -17.24
N GLN A 166 -4.42 5.57 -17.98
CA GLN A 166 -3.08 5.04 -18.20
C GLN A 166 -2.14 5.61 -17.13
N VAL A 167 -1.98 4.91 -16.00
CA VAL A 167 -1.27 5.39 -14.80
C VAL A 167 -0.41 4.31 -14.11
N SER A 168 0.35 4.73 -13.11
CA SER A 168 1.22 3.88 -12.28
C SER A 168 0.89 3.94 -10.77
N GLN A 169 1.85 3.66 -9.89
CA GLN A 169 1.76 3.74 -8.44
C GLN A 169 1.32 5.14 -7.95
N ALA A 170 0.84 5.19 -6.70
CA ALA A 170 0.28 6.40 -6.06
C ALA A 170 -0.81 7.09 -6.90
N CYS A 171 -1.61 6.28 -7.61
CA CYS A 171 -2.78 6.73 -8.36
C CYS A 171 -4.06 6.04 -7.87
N THR A 172 -5.16 6.80 -7.82
CA THR A 172 -6.43 6.31 -7.28
C THR A 172 -7.65 6.83 -8.05
N LEU A 173 -8.54 5.92 -8.44
CA LEU A 173 -9.95 6.25 -8.70
C LEU A 173 -10.77 5.87 -7.48
N HIS A 174 -11.59 6.80 -6.97
CA HIS A 174 -12.38 6.56 -5.76
C HIS A 174 -13.75 7.23 -5.82
N ASN A 175 -14.81 6.51 -5.45
CA ASN A 175 -16.17 7.05 -5.34
C ASN A 175 -16.68 7.71 -6.64
N LEU A 176 -16.60 6.99 -7.76
CA LEU A 176 -17.05 7.45 -9.08
C LEU A 176 -18.29 6.70 -9.57
N ASP A 177 -19.13 7.37 -10.36
CA ASP A 177 -20.32 6.77 -10.98
C ASP A 177 -20.31 7.03 -12.48
N PHE A 178 -20.31 5.96 -13.28
CA PHE A 178 -20.26 5.98 -14.73
C PHE A 178 -21.64 5.65 -15.31
N LYS A 179 -22.22 6.63 -16.02
CA LYS A 179 -23.53 6.50 -16.66
C LYS A 179 -23.36 6.40 -18.17
N MET A 180 -23.73 5.25 -18.72
CA MET A 180 -23.63 4.96 -20.15
C MET A 180 -25.00 4.54 -20.71
N PRO A 181 -25.24 4.65 -22.03
CA PRO A 181 -26.47 4.18 -22.63
C PRO A 181 -26.71 2.68 -22.39
N THR A 182 -27.95 2.32 -22.06
CA THR A 182 -28.39 0.92 -21.91
C THR A 182 -29.03 0.36 -23.18
N THR A 183 -29.00 1.12 -24.28
CA THR A 183 -29.58 0.72 -25.57
C THR A 183 -28.76 -0.39 -26.22
N ALA A 184 -29.42 -1.31 -26.92
CA ALA A 184 -28.74 -2.32 -27.72
C ALA A 184 -27.77 -1.66 -28.73
N GLY A 185 -26.54 -2.15 -28.81
CA GLY A 185 -25.51 -1.60 -29.69
C GLY A 185 -24.73 -0.39 -29.14
N ALA A 186 -24.95 0.01 -27.88
CA ALA A 186 -24.06 0.95 -27.20
C ALA A 186 -22.61 0.44 -27.25
N THR A 187 -21.66 1.34 -27.49
CA THR A 187 -20.21 1.04 -27.62
C THR A 187 -19.37 1.63 -26.49
N HIS A 188 -20.01 2.39 -25.60
CA HIS A 188 -19.38 3.17 -24.54
C HIS A 188 -18.62 2.30 -23.54
N ARG A 189 -17.54 2.89 -23.02
CA ARG A 189 -16.65 2.31 -22.02
C ARG A 189 -16.62 3.20 -20.78
N GLY A 190 -16.68 2.63 -19.59
CA GLY A 190 -16.54 3.41 -18.36
C GLY A 190 -15.10 3.87 -18.19
N VAL A 191 -14.22 2.92 -17.87
CA VAL A 191 -12.76 3.11 -17.83
C VAL A 191 -12.10 2.39 -18.99
N PHE A 192 -11.13 3.04 -19.61
CA PHE A 192 -10.21 2.46 -20.58
C PHE A 192 -8.78 2.59 -20.06
N MET A 193 -8.13 1.45 -19.83
CA MET A 193 -6.75 1.34 -19.38
C MET A 193 -6.07 0.25 -20.20
N GLU A 194 -5.15 0.64 -21.06
CA GLU A 194 -4.45 -0.22 -22.01
C GLU A 194 -3.10 -0.72 -21.51
N ASN A 195 -2.43 0.02 -20.63
CA ASN A 195 -1.18 -0.33 -19.97
C ASN A 195 -0.94 0.59 -18.75
N GLY A 196 0.17 0.35 -18.03
CA GLY A 196 0.58 1.07 -16.83
C GLY A 196 1.27 0.14 -15.83
N SER A 197 1.80 0.69 -14.72
CA SER A 197 2.31 -0.08 -13.56
C SER A 197 1.45 0.21 -12.34
N GLY A 198 0.17 -0.12 -12.49
CA GLY A 198 -0.89 0.45 -11.69
C GLY A 198 -1.00 -0.06 -10.27
N GLY A 199 -1.75 0.75 -9.53
CA GLY A 199 -2.07 0.60 -8.11
C GLY A 199 -3.55 0.29 -7.90
N PHE A 200 -4.32 1.29 -7.46
CA PHE A 200 -5.57 1.02 -6.75
C PHE A 200 -6.80 1.74 -7.33
N VAL A 201 -7.94 1.05 -7.33
CA VAL A 201 -9.26 1.67 -7.54
C VAL A 201 -10.26 1.13 -6.53
N SER A 202 -11.15 1.99 -6.05
CA SER A 202 -12.19 1.61 -5.12
C SER A 202 -13.52 2.33 -5.36
N ASP A 203 -14.60 1.68 -4.97
CA ASP A 203 -15.91 2.31 -4.78
C ASP A 203 -16.45 2.94 -6.08
N LEU A 204 -16.39 2.20 -7.19
CA LEU A 204 -16.89 2.66 -8.49
C LEU A 204 -18.20 1.97 -8.87
N SER A 205 -19.09 2.70 -9.54
CA SER A 205 -20.35 2.17 -10.08
C SER A 205 -20.44 2.40 -11.59
N PHE A 206 -20.90 1.39 -12.33
CA PHE A 206 -21.04 1.40 -13.78
C PHE A 206 -22.45 0.97 -14.18
N THR A 207 -23.14 1.83 -14.93
CA THR A 207 -24.48 1.54 -15.45
C THR A 207 -24.52 1.62 -16.97
N GLY A 208 -24.90 0.53 -17.65
CA GLY A 208 -25.02 0.48 -19.11
C GLY A 208 -23.68 0.29 -19.84
N GLY A 209 -23.65 0.62 -21.13
CA GLY A 209 -22.45 0.57 -21.97
C GLY A 209 -22.10 -0.81 -22.53
N ALA A 210 -21.14 -0.83 -23.45
CA ALA A 210 -20.56 -2.08 -23.95
C ALA A 210 -19.69 -2.73 -22.87
N VAL A 211 -18.79 -1.93 -22.28
CA VAL A 211 -17.85 -2.40 -21.26
C VAL A 211 -17.82 -1.46 -20.07
N GLY A 212 -17.96 -1.98 -18.85
CA GLY A 212 -17.77 -1.18 -17.64
C GLY A 212 -16.31 -0.72 -17.50
N PHE A 213 -15.39 -1.69 -17.44
CA PHE A 213 -13.96 -1.45 -17.28
C PHE A 213 -13.15 -2.26 -18.30
N VAL A 214 -12.38 -1.59 -19.15
CA VAL A 214 -11.35 -2.23 -19.99
C VAL A 214 -10.00 -2.09 -19.28
N ALA A 215 -9.34 -3.21 -18.97
CA ALA A 215 -8.17 -3.25 -18.09
C ALA A 215 -6.96 -3.93 -18.73
N GLY A 216 -5.84 -3.22 -18.76
CA GLY A 216 -4.52 -3.68 -19.18
C GLY A 216 -3.46 -3.00 -18.32
N SER A 217 -2.71 -3.74 -17.53
CA SER A 217 -1.66 -3.17 -16.65
C SER A 217 -0.73 -4.27 -16.17
N GLN A 218 0.49 -3.94 -15.76
CA GLN A 218 1.41 -4.91 -15.14
C GLN A 218 0.74 -5.60 -13.94
N GLN A 219 0.29 -4.79 -12.99
CA GLN A 219 -0.50 -5.22 -11.85
C GLN A 219 -1.56 -4.19 -11.47
N TYR A 220 -2.57 -4.62 -10.70
CA TYR A 220 -3.58 -3.72 -10.15
C TYR A 220 -4.45 -4.40 -9.07
N THR A 221 -5.00 -3.63 -8.15
CA THR A 221 -6.11 -4.03 -7.28
C THR A 221 -7.31 -3.12 -7.48
N ALA A 222 -8.47 -3.74 -7.71
CA ALA A 222 -9.75 -3.06 -7.82
C ALA A 222 -10.74 -3.66 -6.81
N ARG A 223 -11.27 -2.84 -5.90
CA ARG A 223 -12.23 -3.30 -4.88
C ARG A 223 -13.54 -2.51 -4.84
N ASN A 224 -14.60 -3.14 -4.33
CA ASN A 224 -15.95 -2.55 -4.17
C ASN A 224 -16.47 -1.90 -5.46
N LEU A 225 -16.55 -2.70 -6.53
CA LEU A 225 -17.04 -2.25 -7.84
C LEU A 225 -18.45 -2.77 -8.10
N ARG A 226 -19.31 -1.92 -8.67
CA ARG A 226 -20.70 -2.26 -9.01
C ARG A 226 -20.93 -2.13 -10.50
N PHE A 227 -21.35 -3.21 -11.15
CA PHE A 227 -21.65 -3.23 -12.57
C PHE A 227 -23.10 -3.64 -12.78
N SER A 228 -23.86 -2.82 -13.51
CA SER A 228 -25.25 -3.09 -13.81
C SER A 228 -25.55 -2.85 -15.28
N LYS A 229 -26.14 -3.84 -15.94
CA LYS A 229 -26.63 -3.72 -17.34
C LYS A 229 -25.54 -3.38 -18.36
N CYS A 230 -24.28 -3.71 -18.06
CA CYS A 230 -23.20 -3.69 -19.05
C CYS A 230 -23.35 -4.90 -19.99
N GLN A 231 -22.88 -4.83 -21.24
CA GLN A 231 -22.77 -6.06 -22.03
C GLN A 231 -21.70 -6.97 -21.42
N THR A 232 -20.51 -6.41 -21.19
CA THR A 232 -19.42 -7.02 -20.44
C THR A 232 -19.08 -6.12 -19.26
N ALA A 233 -19.01 -6.63 -18.04
CA ALA A 233 -18.61 -5.78 -16.90
C ALA A 233 -17.13 -5.40 -17.01
N ILE A 234 -16.25 -6.38 -17.23
CA ILE A 234 -14.80 -6.20 -17.32
C ILE A 234 -14.24 -6.89 -18.57
N GLU A 235 -13.46 -6.16 -19.36
CA GLU A 235 -12.67 -6.71 -20.46
C GLU A 235 -11.18 -6.59 -20.11
N MET A 236 -10.51 -7.73 -19.90
CA MET A 236 -9.08 -7.76 -19.67
C MET A 236 -8.33 -7.83 -20.99
N LEU A 237 -7.48 -6.83 -21.24
CA LEU A 237 -6.56 -6.79 -22.37
C LEU A 237 -5.32 -7.64 -22.09
N TRP A 238 -4.66 -7.39 -20.96
CA TRP A 238 -3.49 -8.14 -20.49
C TRP A 238 -3.17 -7.81 -19.03
N SER A 239 -2.39 -8.66 -18.36
CA SER A 239 -1.73 -8.30 -17.10
C SER A 239 -0.65 -9.31 -16.73
N TRP A 240 0.21 -8.99 -15.77
CA TRP A 240 1.00 -9.99 -15.06
C TRP A 240 0.18 -10.56 -13.90
N GLY A 241 -0.47 -9.69 -13.12
CA GLY A 241 -1.44 -10.10 -12.11
C GLY A 241 -2.46 -9.03 -11.73
N PHE A 242 -3.74 -9.39 -11.68
CA PHE A 242 -4.82 -8.44 -11.38
C PHE A 242 -5.76 -8.97 -10.30
N THR A 243 -6.08 -8.16 -9.30
CA THR A 243 -7.01 -8.54 -8.22
C THR A 243 -8.32 -7.76 -8.33
N TRP A 244 -9.42 -8.50 -8.49
CA TRP A 244 -10.78 -8.00 -8.44
C TRP A 244 -11.44 -8.45 -7.14
N LYS A 245 -11.82 -7.50 -6.27
CA LYS A 245 -12.37 -7.80 -4.95
C LYS A 245 -13.71 -7.11 -4.71
N SER A 246 -14.60 -7.76 -3.97
CA SER A 246 -15.86 -7.16 -3.50
C SER A 246 -16.72 -6.59 -4.63
N MET A 247 -16.80 -7.30 -5.76
CA MET A 247 -17.60 -6.83 -6.89
C MET A 247 -19.05 -7.28 -6.77
N LEU A 248 -19.95 -6.43 -7.24
CA LEU A 248 -21.35 -6.77 -7.46
C LEU A 248 -21.66 -6.58 -8.94
N VAL A 249 -21.93 -7.68 -9.63
CA VAL A 249 -22.22 -7.68 -11.07
C VAL A 249 -23.64 -8.19 -11.28
N SER A 250 -24.49 -7.36 -11.88
CA SER A 250 -25.89 -7.69 -12.09
C SER A 250 -26.38 -7.39 -13.51
N ASP A 251 -27.16 -8.31 -14.06
CA ASP A 251 -27.83 -8.16 -15.36
C ASP A 251 -26.85 -7.84 -16.52
N CYS A 252 -25.64 -8.42 -16.47
CA CYS A 252 -24.64 -8.35 -17.53
C CYS A 252 -24.64 -9.63 -18.36
N LYS A 253 -24.20 -9.60 -19.62
CA LYS A 253 -24.02 -10.86 -20.38
C LYS A 253 -22.77 -11.58 -19.92
N VAL A 254 -21.66 -10.85 -19.83
CA VAL A 254 -20.37 -11.38 -19.35
C VAL A 254 -19.93 -10.60 -18.13
N GLY A 255 -19.48 -11.30 -17.09
CA GLY A 255 -18.82 -10.69 -15.94
C GLY A 255 -17.43 -10.19 -16.35
N ILE A 256 -16.47 -11.11 -16.44
CA ILE A 256 -15.10 -10.82 -16.84
C ILE A 256 -14.77 -11.59 -18.11
N ASN A 257 -14.29 -10.89 -19.13
CA ASN A 257 -13.71 -11.50 -20.31
C ASN A 257 -12.18 -11.35 -20.27
N ALA A 258 -11.46 -12.46 -20.07
CA ALA A 258 -10.00 -12.50 -19.99
C ALA A 258 -9.37 -13.21 -21.18
N THR A 259 -9.87 -12.93 -22.37
CA THR A 259 -9.36 -13.48 -23.64
C THR A 259 -8.55 -12.50 -24.47
N GLY A 260 -8.40 -11.26 -24.01
CA GLY A 260 -7.67 -10.22 -24.73
C GLY A 260 -6.18 -10.51 -24.86
N PHE A 261 -5.53 -9.82 -25.80
CA PHE A 261 -4.08 -9.73 -25.89
C PHE A 261 -3.67 -8.26 -25.91
N GLY A 262 -2.65 -7.92 -25.14
CA GLY A 262 -1.96 -6.65 -25.25
C GLY A 262 -1.24 -6.55 -26.61
N VAL A 263 -1.13 -5.32 -27.11
CA VAL A 263 -0.36 -5.01 -28.31
C VAL A 263 1.01 -4.52 -27.85
N ASP A 264 2.02 -5.38 -27.91
CA ASP A 264 3.41 -4.93 -27.82
C ASP A 264 3.94 -4.74 -29.24
N GLY A 265 4.31 -3.51 -29.59
CA GLY A 265 4.67 -3.10 -30.95
C GLY A 265 5.99 -3.69 -31.46
N ASN A 266 6.75 -4.42 -30.64
CA ASN A 266 8.12 -4.82 -30.97
C ASN A 266 8.52 -6.26 -30.64
N THR A 267 7.61 -7.12 -30.17
CA THR A 267 7.93 -8.54 -29.93
C THR A 267 6.94 -9.47 -30.65
N GLN A 268 7.45 -10.54 -31.27
CA GLN A 268 6.61 -11.57 -31.92
C GLN A 268 5.77 -12.40 -30.93
N LYS A 269 5.84 -12.12 -29.61
CA LYS A 269 5.08 -12.79 -28.55
C LYS A 269 4.06 -11.82 -27.94
N LYS A 270 2.77 -12.09 -28.16
CA LYS A 270 1.67 -11.29 -27.57
C LYS A 270 1.50 -11.63 -26.09
N GLN A 271 1.45 -10.63 -25.21
CA GLN A 271 1.11 -10.80 -23.79
C GLN A 271 -0.43 -10.82 -23.61
N SER A 272 -0.94 -11.69 -22.75
CA SER A 272 -2.36 -11.72 -22.34
C SER A 272 -2.46 -11.60 -20.81
N THR A 273 -3.58 -12.00 -20.22
CA THR A 273 -3.80 -12.04 -18.77
C THR A 273 -3.01 -13.19 -18.14
N GLY A 274 -1.91 -12.88 -17.45
CA GLY A 274 -1.04 -13.87 -16.81
C GLY A 274 -1.70 -14.52 -15.62
N SER A 275 -2.14 -13.70 -14.66
CA SER A 275 -2.90 -14.18 -13.49
C SER A 275 -4.03 -13.21 -13.10
N LEU A 276 -5.12 -13.75 -12.55
CA LEU A 276 -6.23 -12.98 -12.04
C LEU A 276 -6.81 -13.59 -10.77
N ILE A 277 -7.15 -12.75 -9.80
CA ILE A 277 -7.90 -13.09 -8.59
C ILE A 277 -9.29 -12.47 -8.68
N VAL A 278 -10.32 -13.24 -8.36
CA VAL A 278 -11.65 -12.72 -8.03
C VAL A 278 -11.97 -13.14 -6.60
N GLN A 279 -12.23 -12.18 -5.72
CA GLN A 279 -12.45 -12.42 -4.30
C GLN A 279 -13.71 -11.72 -3.81
N GLY A 280 -14.52 -12.40 -2.99
CA GLY A 280 -15.61 -11.77 -2.24
C GLY A 280 -16.70 -11.13 -3.10
N SER A 281 -16.96 -11.70 -4.28
CA SER A 281 -17.76 -11.05 -5.32
C SER A 281 -19.06 -11.81 -5.59
N SER A 282 -20.11 -11.09 -5.98
CA SER A 282 -21.43 -11.64 -6.30
C SER A 282 -21.83 -11.34 -7.74
N PHE A 283 -22.34 -12.35 -8.44
CA PHE A 283 -22.79 -12.27 -9.83
C PHE A 283 -24.23 -12.77 -9.95
N THR A 284 -25.15 -11.85 -10.25
CA THR A 284 -26.59 -12.11 -10.35
C THR A 284 -27.09 -11.90 -11.78
N ASN A 285 -27.75 -12.90 -12.35
CA ASN A 285 -28.26 -12.86 -13.74
C ASN A 285 -27.15 -12.55 -14.76
N VAL A 286 -26.01 -13.25 -14.65
CA VAL A 286 -24.86 -13.09 -15.55
C VAL A 286 -24.65 -14.36 -16.37
N ASP A 287 -24.83 -14.31 -17.70
CA ASP A 287 -24.80 -15.54 -18.53
C ASP A 287 -23.49 -16.33 -18.33
N THR A 288 -22.34 -15.64 -18.40
CA THR A 288 -21.02 -16.20 -18.10
C THR A 288 -20.25 -15.28 -17.16
N MET A 289 -19.89 -15.78 -15.97
CA MET A 289 -19.15 -14.99 -14.98
C MET A 289 -17.73 -14.69 -15.43
N LEU A 290 -16.95 -15.69 -15.87
CA LEU A 290 -15.56 -15.52 -16.32
C LEU A 290 -15.30 -16.31 -17.59
N ILE A 291 -14.70 -15.67 -18.59
CA ILE A 291 -14.15 -16.32 -19.79
C ILE A 291 -12.63 -16.22 -19.73
N VAL A 292 -11.92 -17.34 -19.89
CA VAL A 292 -10.45 -17.39 -19.85
C VAL A 292 -9.84 -17.82 -21.17
N LEU A 293 -8.69 -17.24 -21.50
CA LEU A 293 -7.88 -17.70 -22.62
C LEU A 293 -7.23 -19.05 -22.30
N GLN A 294 -7.45 -20.05 -23.15
CA GLN A 294 -6.71 -21.30 -23.18
C GLN A 294 -6.13 -21.51 -24.58
N THR A 295 -4.81 -21.40 -24.69
CA THR A 295 -4.08 -21.62 -25.95
C THR A 295 -2.83 -22.46 -25.72
N THR A 296 -2.32 -23.10 -26.77
CA THR A 296 -1.08 -23.88 -26.67
C THR A 296 0.08 -22.99 -26.21
N GLY A 297 0.65 -23.30 -25.05
CA GLY A 297 1.79 -22.57 -24.48
C GLY A 297 1.43 -21.31 -23.68
N TYR A 298 0.14 -20.98 -23.51
CA TYR A 298 -0.29 -19.88 -22.64
C TYR A 298 -1.65 -20.18 -21.99
N GLN A 299 -1.72 -20.07 -20.67
CA GLN A 299 -2.93 -20.29 -19.89
C GLN A 299 -3.04 -19.24 -18.78
N ALA A 300 -4.15 -18.51 -18.74
CA ALA A 300 -4.42 -17.57 -17.65
C ALA A 300 -4.53 -18.34 -16.32
N THR A 301 -3.79 -17.89 -15.32
CA THR A 301 -3.90 -18.39 -13.94
C THR A 301 -5.08 -17.70 -13.25
N VAL A 302 -5.97 -18.47 -12.62
CA VAL A 302 -7.19 -17.94 -11.99
C VAL A 302 -7.30 -18.42 -10.56
N LEU A 303 -7.63 -17.50 -9.65
CA LEU A 303 -8.08 -17.80 -8.31
C LEU A 303 -9.47 -17.19 -8.09
N LEU A 304 -10.42 -18.00 -7.63
CA LEU A 304 -11.76 -17.57 -7.21
C LEU A 304 -11.91 -17.87 -5.73
N GLU A 305 -12.26 -16.88 -4.92
CA GLU A 305 -12.52 -17.06 -3.49
C GLU A 305 -13.81 -16.35 -3.07
N ASN A 306 -14.64 -17.04 -2.30
CA ASN A 306 -15.88 -16.51 -1.74
C ASN A 306 -16.78 -15.86 -2.82
N ILE A 307 -17.03 -16.60 -3.90
CA ILE A 307 -17.86 -16.10 -5.00
C ILE A 307 -19.30 -16.57 -4.84
N GLU A 308 -20.24 -15.65 -4.94
CA GLU A 308 -21.66 -15.94 -4.97
C GLU A 308 -22.20 -15.84 -6.40
N LEU A 309 -22.84 -16.90 -6.87
CA LEU A 309 -23.61 -16.91 -8.11
C LEU A 309 -25.09 -17.01 -7.75
N ALA A 310 -25.91 -16.14 -8.32
CA ALA A 310 -27.35 -16.10 -8.07
C ALA A 310 -28.16 -15.88 -9.35
N GLY A 311 -29.46 -16.16 -9.28
CA GLY A 311 -30.38 -15.94 -10.41
C GLY A 311 -30.07 -16.83 -11.61
N SER A 312 -30.17 -16.27 -12.82
CA SER A 312 -30.03 -17.01 -14.09
C SER A 312 -28.58 -17.21 -14.56
N SER A 313 -27.58 -17.12 -13.68
CA SER A 313 -26.17 -17.24 -14.06
C SER A 313 -25.84 -18.65 -14.57
N ARG A 314 -25.39 -18.80 -15.83
CA ARG A 314 -25.37 -20.11 -16.51
C ARG A 314 -24.02 -20.82 -16.44
N VAL A 315 -22.92 -20.09 -16.58
CA VAL A 315 -21.56 -20.62 -16.55
C VAL A 315 -20.69 -19.80 -15.62
N ALA A 316 -20.01 -20.46 -14.68
CA ALA A 316 -19.08 -19.78 -13.77
C ALA A 316 -17.77 -19.47 -14.50
N VAL A 317 -17.13 -20.49 -15.10
CA VAL A 317 -15.90 -20.29 -15.87
C VAL A 317 -16.03 -21.00 -17.21
N ALA A 318 -15.76 -20.28 -18.30
CA ALA A 318 -15.73 -20.79 -19.66
C ALA A 318 -14.34 -20.61 -20.29
N SER A 319 -13.94 -21.49 -21.19
CA SER A 319 -12.80 -21.24 -22.09
C SER A 319 -13.20 -20.28 -23.21
N ASN A 320 -12.20 -19.75 -23.93
CA ASN A 320 -12.40 -18.96 -25.15
C ASN A 320 -13.01 -19.76 -26.33
N THR A 321 -13.10 -21.09 -26.24
CA THR A 321 -13.81 -21.96 -27.21
C THR A 321 -15.27 -22.21 -26.84
N GLY A 322 -15.70 -21.76 -25.66
CA GLY A 322 -17.07 -21.93 -25.14
C GLY A 322 -17.27 -23.17 -24.25
N ASP A 323 -16.19 -23.90 -23.93
CA ASP A 323 -16.26 -25.05 -23.03
C ASP A 323 -16.45 -24.60 -21.58
N ALA A 324 -17.41 -25.20 -20.87
CA ALA A 324 -17.61 -24.91 -19.45
C ALA A 324 -16.53 -25.59 -18.60
N LEU A 325 -15.66 -24.79 -17.99
CA LEU A 325 -14.59 -25.23 -17.09
C LEU A 325 -15.07 -25.33 -15.63
N LEU A 326 -16.03 -24.50 -15.26
CA LEU A 326 -16.76 -24.58 -13.99
C LEU A 326 -18.24 -24.28 -14.25
N ALA A 327 -19.11 -25.20 -13.82
CA ALA A 327 -20.55 -25.06 -13.98
C ALA A 327 -21.08 -23.84 -13.23
N GLY A 328 -22.05 -23.14 -13.83
CA GLY A 328 -22.79 -22.05 -13.17
C GLY A 328 -24.00 -22.57 -12.40
N GLY A 329 -25.05 -21.75 -12.33
CA GLY A 329 -26.22 -21.93 -11.47
C GLY A 329 -26.04 -21.28 -10.09
N PRO A 330 -27.13 -21.06 -9.34
CA PRO A 330 -27.07 -20.50 -8.00
C PRO A 330 -26.20 -21.35 -7.06
N GLN A 331 -25.07 -20.81 -6.60
CA GLN A 331 -24.12 -21.52 -5.74
C GLN A 331 -23.13 -20.54 -5.08
N LYS A 332 -22.44 -21.02 -4.04
CA LYS A 332 -21.26 -20.36 -3.45
C LYS A 332 -20.01 -21.14 -3.82
N ILE A 333 -19.01 -20.50 -4.41
CA ILE A 333 -17.69 -21.07 -4.72
C ILE A 333 -16.73 -20.62 -3.59
N PRO A 334 -16.32 -21.52 -2.67
CA PRO A 334 -15.52 -21.12 -1.52
C PRO A 334 -14.09 -20.76 -1.92
N LEU A 335 -13.38 -21.68 -2.58
CA LEU A 335 -12.05 -21.45 -3.14
C LEU A 335 -11.82 -22.43 -4.30
N TRP A 336 -11.50 -21.89 -5.46
CA TRP A 336 -11.25 -22.66 -6.69
C TRP A 336 -10.11 -22.01 -7.46
N GLY A 337 -9.30 -22.82 -8.14
CA GLY A 337 -8.23 -22.28 -8.98
C GLY A 337 -8.00 -23.07 -10.25
N LEU A 338 -7.43 -22.37 -11.23
CA LEU A 338 -6.87 -22.89 -12.48
C LEU A 338 -5.44 -22.39 -12.59
N GLY A 339 -4.49 -23.32 -12.68
CA GLY A 339 -3.08 -23.00 -12.87
C GLY A 339 -2.18 -23.93 -12.07
N ARG A 340 -0.90 -23.58 -11.95
CA ARG A 340 0.09 -24.43 -11.30
C ARG A 340 -0.01 -24.34 -9.77
N ARG A 341 -0.17 -25.49 -9.13
CA ARG A 341 -0.34 -25.66 -7.69
C ARG A 341 0.80 -26.50 -7.11
N PHE A 342 1.37 -26.02 -6.00
CA PHE A 342 2.34 -26.72 -5.17
C PHE A 342 1.68 -27.07 -3.83
N ASP A 343 1.59 -28.36 -3.53
CA ASP A 343 1.02 -28.90 -2.29
C ASP A 343 1.68 -30.23 -1.93
N ASP A 344 1.30 -30.84 -0.82
CA ASP A 344 1.89 -32.10 -0.36
C ASP A 344 1.72 -33.27 -1.33
N ALA A 345 0.67 -33.25 -2.15
CA ALA A 345 0.43 -34.28 -3.17
C ALA A 345 1.20 -34.01 -4.47
N SER A 346 1.61 -32.78 -4.72
CA SER A 346 2.36 -32.35 -5.90
C SER A 346 3.40 -31.28 -5.52
N PRO A 347 4.46 -31.66 -4.78
CA PRO A 347 5.47 -30.72 -4.32
C PRO A 347 6.28 -30.08 -5.45
N GLU A 348 6.28 -30.71 -6.63
CA GLU A 348 6.99 -30.24 -7.82
C GLU A 348 6.18 -29.25 -8.66
N GLY A 349 4.95 -28.96 -8.24
CA GLY A 349 4.03 -28.11 -8.97
C GLY A 349 3.32 -28.86 -10.09
N ARG A 350 1.98 -28.84 -10.10
CA ARG A 350 1.16 -29.40 -11.18
C ARG A 350 0.11 -28.40 -11.63
N ILE A 351 -0.09 -28.29 -12.95
CA ILE A 351 -1.24 -27.55 -13.49
C ILE A 351 -2.51 -28.33 -13.12
N THR A 352 -3.37 -27.68 -12.33
CA THR A 352 -4.62 -28.25 -11.85
C THR A 352 -5.76 -27.27 -12.11
N MET A 353 -6.97 -27.80 -12.14
CA MET A 353 -8.21 -27.04 -12.24
C MET A 353 -9.19 -27.66 -11.26
N GLY A 354 -9.70 -26.86 -10.31
CA GLY A 354 -10.61 -27.38 -9.31
C GLY A 354 -10.54 -26.67 -7.96
N PRO A 355 -11.29 -27.20 -6.97
CA PRO A 355 -11.26 -26.70 -5.60
C PRO A 355 -9.85 -26.68 -5.01
N ILE A 356 -9.60 -25.71 -4.14
CA ILE A 356 -8.39 -25.61 -3.31
C ILE A 356 -8.84 -25.69 -1.84
N PRO A 357 -8.05 -26.32 -0.94
CA PRO A 357 -8.33 -26.25 0.49
C PRO A 357 -8.47 -24.80 0.97
N VAL A 358 -9.59 -24.49 1.63
CA VAL A 358 -9.82 -23.15 2.18
C VAL A 358 -8.93 -22.97 3.41
N PRO A 359 -8.10 -21.91 3.49
CA PRO A 359 -7.33 -21.63 4.68
C PRO A 359 -8.24 -21.46 5.90
N LYS A 360 -7.82 -21.98 7.06
CA LYS A 360 -8.41 -21.56 8.33
C LYS A 360 -7.95 -20.12 8.59
N LYS A 361 -8.86 -19.17 8.47
CA LYS A 361 -8.60 -17.74 8.67
C LYS A 361 -8.90 -17.36 10.12
N ASP A 362 -8.09 -16.48 10.69
CA ASP A 362 -8.38 -15.90 11.99
C ASP A 362 -9.64 -15.02 11.90
N PRO A 363 -10.64 -15.16 12.79
CA PRO A 363 -11.84 -14.33 12.76
C PRO A 363 -11.56 -12.83 12.85
N GLY A 364 -10.45 -12.42 13.49
CA GLY A 364 -10.01 -11.04 13.56
C GLY A 364 -9.64 -10.44 12.21
N LEU A 365 -9.33 -11.27 11.19
CA LEU A 365 -9.06 -10.84 9.81
C LEU A 365 -10.33 -10.67 8.98
N LEU A 366 -11.49 -11.09 9.49
CA LEU A 366 -12.73 -11.23 8.72
C LEU A 366 -13.82 -10.25 9.15
N LEU A 367 -14.59 -9.77 8.17
CA LEU A 367 -15.92 -9.21 8.36
C LEU A 367 -16.93 -10.23 7.83
N LEU A 368 -17.73 -10.82 8.72
CA LEU A 368 -18.55 -12.00 8.39
C LEU A 368 -17.66 -13.14 7.86
N ASP A 369 -17.87 -13.57 6.62
CA ASP A 369 -17.13 -14.66 5.97
C ASP A 369 -16.02 -14.17 5.00
N ASP A 370 -15.82 -12.86 4.87
CA ASP A 370 -14.83 -12.26 3.95
C ASP A 370 -13.75 -11.50 4.70
N TRP A 371 -12.63 -11.22 4.04
CA TRP A 371 -11.58 -10.36 4.54
C TRP A 371 -12.13 -8.96 4.86
N TYR A 372 -11.81 -8.46 6.04
CA TYR A 372 -12.21 -7.12 6.45
C TYR A 372 -11.61 -6.06 5.52
N GLU A 373 -12.47 -5.18 5.04
CA GLU A 373 -12.09 -4.00 4.27
C GLU A 373 -12.89 -2.79 4.76
N ARG A 374 -12.36 -1.59 4.52
CA ARG A 374 -13.09 -0.35 4.80
C ARG A 374 -12.78 0.74 3.79
N GLU A 375 -13.73 1.64 3.61
CA GLU A 375 -13.56 2.80 2.74
C GLU A 375 -12.54 3.79 3.32
N LYS A 376 -11.80 4.46 2.42
CA LYS A 376 -10.96 5.59 2.78
C LYS A 376 -11.81 6.70 3.42
N PRO A 377 -11.45 7.20 4.61
CA PRO A 377 -12.21 8.27 5.26
C PRO A 377 -12.04 9.59 4.50
N MET A 378 -13.15 10.14 4.02
CA MET A 378 -13.21 11.47 3.38
C MET A 378 -13.64 12.59 4.34
N TYR A 379 -14.13 12.23 5.53
CA TYR A 379 -14.63 13.16 6.56
C TYR A 379 -15.74 14.12 6.09
N HIS A 380 -16.43 13.81 4.98
CA HIS A 380 -17.42 14.72 4.38
C HIS A 380 -18.67 14.95 5.21
N ARG A 381 -18.95 14.06 6.18
CA ARG A 381 -20.07 14.18 7.12
C ARG A 381 -19.70 14.93 8.40
N GLU A 382 -18.42 15.26 8.58
CA GLU A 382 -17.97 16.02 9.75
C GLU A 382 -18.42 17.49 9.64
N PRO A 383 -18.98 18.08 10.71
CA PRO A 383 -19.26 19.51 10.77
C PRO A 383 -17.98 20.36 10.56
N ALA A 384 -18.12 21.56 10.01
CA ALA A 384 -16.98 22.45 9.74
C ALA A 384 -16.13 22.77 10.99
N GLY A 385 -16.74 22.78 12.19
CA GLY A 385 -16.06 22.99 13.48
C GLY A 385 -15.24 21.78 13.99
N ASN A 386 -15.34 20.63 13.32
CA ASN A 386 -14.59 19.42 13.65
C ASN A 386 -13.25 19.30 12.92
N PHE A 387 -12.83 20.34 12.20
CA PHE A 387 -11.53 20.38 11.54
C PHE A 387 -10.60 21.37 12.22
N ILE A 388 -9.37 20.94 12.47
CA ILE A 388 -8.28 21.76 12.98
C ILE A 388 -7.26 21.93 11.86
N ASN A 389 -6.82 23.17 11.61
CA ASN A 389 -5.73 23.44 10.68
C ASN A 389 -4.39 23.37 11.43
N VAL A 390 -3.45 22.54 10.98
CA VAL A 390 -2.13 22.42 11.63
C VAL A 390 -1.36 23.75 11.66
N LEU A 391 -1.61 24.65 10.70
CA LEU A 391 -0.95 25.96 10.63
C LEU A 391 -1.32 26.89 11.80
N ASP A 392 -2.44 26.63 12.48
CA ASP A 392 -2.87 27.43 13.64
C ASP A 392 -1.96 27.25 14.87
N PHE A 393 -1.00 26.32 14.81
CA PHE A 393 -0.04 25.98 15.88
C PHE A 393 1.37 26.50 15.59
N GLY A 394 1.49 27.55 14.76
CA GLY A 394 2.78 28.15 14.41
C GLY A 394 3.65 27.31 13.47
N VAL A 395 3.07 26.27 12.87
CA VAL A 395 3.74 25.37 11.92
C VAL A 395 3.86 26.04 10.55
N LYS A 396 5.03 25.89 9.91
CA LYS A 396 5.32 26.38 8.56
C LYS A 396 5.31 25.25 7.54
N ASN A 397 4.59 25.47 6.45
CA ASN A 397 4.47 24.55 5.30
C ASN A 397 5.24 25.03 4.05
N ASP A 398 6.18 25.95 4.21
CA ASP A 398 6.93 26.58 3.12
C ASP A 398 8.27 25.90 2.82
N GLY A 399 8.62 24.83 3.54
CA GLY A 399 9.87 24.10 3.34
C GLY A 399 11.14 24.88 3.70
N THR A 400 11.04 25.99 4.45
CA THR A 400 12.20 26.86 4.71
C THR A 400 12.91 26.63 6.04
N SER A 401 12.23 26.04 7.03
CA SER A 401 12.81 25.81 8.37
C SER A 401 12.12 24.66 9.09
N ALA A 402 12.90 23.83 9.78
CA ALA A 402 12.40 22.81 10.71
C ALA A 402 12.08 23.38 12.11
N ALA A 403 12.67 24.53 12.44
CA ALA A 403 12.65 25.07 13.79
C ALA A 403 11.21 25.30 14.30
N GLY A 404 10.83 24.52 15.32
CA GLY A 404 9.52 24.63 15.97
C GLY A 404 8.37 23.89 15.28
N ASN A 405 8.55 23.41 14.05
CA ASN A 405 7.51 22.66 13.33
C ASN A 405 7.13 21.37 14.05
N ALA A 406 8.11 20.57 14.49
CA ALA A 406 7.83 19.31 15.18
C ALA A 406 6.99 19.52 16.45
N ARG A 407 7.33 20.53 17.26
CA ARG A 407 6.56 20.92 18.45
C ARG A 407 5.13 21.33 18.10
N GLY A 408 4.95 22.26 17.14
CA GLY A 408 3.62 22.72 16.75
C GLY A 408 2.75 21.60 16.17
N ILE A 409 3.34 20.70 15.39
CA ILE A 409 2.65 19.52 14.86
C ILE A 409 2.24 18.57 16.01
N ASN A 410 3.13 18.30 16.96
CA ASN A 410 2.81 17.47 18.13
C ASN A 410 1.69 18.07 19.00
N GLU A 411 1.70 19.38 19.22
CA GLU A 411 0.62 20.09 19.92
C GLU A 411 -0.71 19.98 19.16
N ALA A 412 -0.68 20.14 17.83
CA ALA A 412 -1.85 20.00 16.98
C ALA A 412 -2.43 18.57 17.00
N LEU A 413 -1.55 17.56 16.91
CA LEU A 413 -1.90 16.14 17.01
C LEU A 413 -2.56 15.81 18.36
N ALA A 414 -1.95 16.25 19.46
CA ALA A 414 -2.49 16.04 20.80
C ALA A 414 -3.87 16.70 20.98
N LYS A 415 -4.03 17.95 20.50
CA LYS A 415 -5.30 18.66 20.57
C LYS A 415 -6.37 18.02 19.69
N ALA A 416 -6.05 17.61 18.47
CA ALA A 416 -6.99 16.95 17.57
C ALA A 416 -7.48 15.61 18.13
N ALA A 417 -6.57 14.78 18.65
CA ALA A 417 -6.92 13.53 19.31
C ALA A 417 -7.78 13.76 20.56
N GLY A 418 -7.39 14.70 21.44
CA GLY A 418 -8.11 15.02 22.67
C GLY A 418 -9.52 15.58 22.44
N GLU A 419 -9.72 16.36 21.38
CA GLU A 419 -11.03 16.92 21.01
C GLU A 419 -11.83 16.05 20.03
N LYS A 420 -11.28 14.89 19.63
CA LYS A 420 -11.86 14.01 18.60
C LYS A 420 -12.14 14.75 17.29
N LYS A 421 -11.22 15.60 16.85
CA LYS A 421 -11.32 16.38 15.61
C LYS A 421 -10.40 15.82 14.53
N VAL A 422 -10.65 16.23 13.29
CA VAL A 422 -9.79 15.89 12.14
C VAL A 422 -8.72 16.97 12.01
N LEU A 423 -7.45 16.57 12.06
CA LEU A 423 -6.32 17.45 11.80
C LEU A 423 -6.04 17.51 10.30
N VAL A 424 -6.17 18.70 9.73
CA VAL A 424 -5.88 18.97 8.33
C VAL A 424 -4.47 19.48 8.19
N PHE A 425 -3.71 18.84 7.30
CA PHE A 425 -2.45 19.34 6.77
C PHE A 425 -2.72 19.94 5.39
N PRO A 426 -2.74 21.28 5.25
CA PRO A 426 -2.76 21.89 3.94
C PRO A 426 -1.55 21.45 3.10
N ALA A 427 -1.71 21.36 1.78
CA ALA A 427 -0.58 21.13 0.87
C ALA A 427 0.62 22.02 1.23
N GLY A 428 1.81 21.43 1.22
CA GLY A 428 3.06 22.11 1.54
C GLY A 428 4.12 21.15 2.04
N ILE A 429 5.26 21.73 2.45
CA ILE A 429 6.44 21.02 2.91
C ILE A 429 6.70 21.39 4.37
N TYR A 430 6.60 20.40 5.25
CA TYR A 430 6.75 20.52 6.69
C TYR A 430 8.08 19.89 7.09
N LEU A 431 9.15 20.71 7.15
CA LEU A 431 10.44 20.24 7.65
C LEU A 431 10.32 19.94 9.15
N VAL A 432 10.87 18.81 9.60
CA VAL A 432 10.93 18.39 10.99
C VAL A 432 12.32 17.88 11.34
N ASP A 433 12.84 18.31 12.49
CA ASP A 433 14.15 17.95 13.03
C ASP A 433 14.05 17.14 14.33
N GLU A 434 12.83 16.79 14.72
CA GLU A 434 12.50 15.95 15.87
C GLU A 434 11.35 15.01 15.54
N THR A 435 11.12 14.09 16.47
CA THR A 435 10.06 13.10 16.36
C THR A 435 8.67 13.69 16.41
N LEU A 436 7.84 13.31 15.44
CA LEU A 436 6.40 13.50 15.52
C LEU A 436 5.75 12.35 16.26
N PHE A 437 5.07 12.63 17.37
CA PHE A 437 4.27 11.63 18.10
C PHE A 437 2.80 11.74 17.68
N ILE A 438 2.29 10.68 17.05
CA ILE A 438 0.90 10.55 16.59
C ILE A 438 0.15 9.73 17.66
N PRO A 439 -0.62 10.38 18.56
CA PRO A 439 -1.29 9.69 19.66
C PRO A 439 -2.49 8.87 19.20
N SER A 440 -2.89 7.92 20.04
CA SER A 440 -4.19 7.26 19.95
C SER A 440 -5.34 8.27 19.86
N GLY A 441 -6.30 8.03 18.97
CA GLY A 441 -7.43 8.90 18.67
C GLY A 441 -7.21 9.88 17.51
N THR A 442 -6.01 9.89 16.92
CA THR A 442 -5.69 10.81 15.82
C THR A 442 -6.48 10.48 14.54
N ARG A 443 -7.07 11.52 13.94
CA ARG A 443 -7.57 11.49 12.56
C ARG A 443 -6.90 12.62 11.81
N MET A 444 -5.97 12.31 10.90
CA MET A 444 -5.23 13.31 10.13
C MET A 444 -5.34 13.09 8.64
N VAL A 445 -5.40 14.19 7.90
CA VAL A 445 -5.57 14.18 6.45
C VAL A 445 -4.73 15.27 5.80
N GLY A 446 -3.99 14.91 4.77
CA GLY A 446 -3.27 15.85 3.93
C GLY A 446 -4.09 16.30 2.73
N VAL A 447 -3.65 17.39 2.11
CA VAL A 447 -4.14 17.81 0.80
C VAL A 447 -2.96 17.73 -0.17
N LEU A 448 -3.16 17.05 -1.31
CA LEU A 448 -2.14 16.87 -2.35
C LEU A 448 -0.84 16.27 -1.77
N TRP A 449 -0.97 15.19 -0.99
CA TRP A 449 0.16 14.51 -0.34
C TRP A 449 1.06 15.48 0.44
N SER A 450 0.51 16.01 1.53
CA SER A 450 1.22 16.96 2.39
C SER A 450 2.48 16.32 2.97
N GLN A 451 3.63 17.00 2.83
CA GLN A 451 4.94 16.37 2.98
C GLN A 451 5.52 16.61 4.37
N ILE A 452 5.64 15.56 5.16
CA ILE A 452 6.48 15.55 6.38
C ILE A 452 7.89 15.18 5.95
N VAL A 453 8.85 16.09 6.19
CA VAL A 453 10.22 15.95 5.71
C VAL A 453 11.20 15.93 6.88
N ALA A 454 11.73 14.76 7.19
CA ALA A 454 12.78 14.60 8.19
C ALA A 454 14.08 15.26 7.73
N THR A 455 14.74 16.05 8.58
CA THR A 455 16.02 16.68 8.25
C THR A 455 16.84 16.96 9.51
N GLY A 456 18.15 17.18 9.33
CA GLY A 456 19.07 17.51 10.41
C GLY A 456 19.86 16.32 10.95
N ALA A 457 20.86 16.64 11.77
CA ALA A 457 21.93 15.71 12.17
C ALA A 457 21.45 14.49 12.98
N LYS A 458 20.29 14.58 13.66
CA LYS A 458 19.73 13.45 14.43
C LYS A 458 19.48 12.22 13.55
N PHE A 459 19.17 12.42 12.28
CA PHE A 459 18.83 11.33 11.35
C PHE A 459 20.02 10.85 10.52
N ALA A 460 21.24 11.32 10.78
CA ALA A 460 22.39 11.09 9.90
C ALA A 460 23.20 9.82 10.21
N ASP A 461 23.04 9.23 11.39
CA ASP A 461 23.88 8.10 11.86
C ASP A 461 23.22 6.73 11.57
N PRO A 462 23.75 5.93 10.64
CA PRO A 462 23.20 4.61 10.31
C PRO A 462 23.47 3.53 11.38
N ASP A 463 24.48 3.71 12.23
CA ASP A 463 24.85 2.74 13.28
C ASP A 463 23.97 2.92 14.54
N HIS A 464 23.44 4.14 14.71
CA HIS A 464 22.45 4.48 15.72
C HIS A 464 21.19 5.01 15.02
N PRO A 465 20.43 4.13 14.31
CA PRO A 465 19.27 4.55 13.56
C PRO A 465 18.34 5.32 14.48
N TYR A 466 18.15 6.59 14.16
CA TYR A 466 17.27 7.45 14.92
C TYR A 466 15.86 7.15 14.47
N ILE A 467 15.26 6.24 15.23
CA ILE A 467 13.87 5.89 15.09
C ILE A 467 13.08 7.21 15.21
N LEU A 468 11.99 7.32 14.47
CA LEU A 468 10.91 8.28 14.71
C LEU A 468 11.08 9.65 14.02
N ALA A 469 11.06 9.71 12.68
CA ALA A 469 10.48 10.91 12.04
C ALA A 469 8.98 11.01 12.39
N SER A 470 8.30 9.87 12.50
CA SER A 470 6.93 9.76 13.03
C SER A 470 6.75 8.46 13.84
N ARG A 471 6.12 8.58 15.02
CA ARG A 471 5.79 7.48 15.93
C ARG A 471 4.28 7.38 16.11
N VAL A 472 3.68 6.27 15.70
CA VAL A 472 2.24 6.05 15.84
C VAL A 472 1.94 5.24 17.09
N GLY A 473 1.48 5.92 18.14
CA GLY A 473 1.29 5.38 19.48
C GLY A 473 2.61 5.02 20.17
N GLN A 474 2.55 4.81 21.49
CA GLN A 474 3.59 4.16 22.26
C GLN A 474 3.44 2.63 22.16
N PRO A 475 4.52 1.85 22.40
CA PRO A 475 4.39 0.41 22.59
C PRO A 475 3.34 0.08 23.65
N GLY A 476 2.35 -0.73 23.28
CA GLY A 476 1.24 -1.11 24.15
C GLY A 476 0.00 -0.20 24.08
N ASP A 477 0.05 0.92 23.35
CA ASP A 477 -1.13 1.75 23.13
C ASP A 477 -2.19 0.99 22.32
N VAL A 478 -3.44 1.08 22.76
CA VAL A 478 -4.61 0.57 22.04
C VAL A 478 -5.50 1.75 21.65
N GLY A 479 -5.96 1.79 20.40
CA GLY A 479 -6.68 2.96 19.92
C GLY A 479 -7.07 2.97 18.46
N ALA A 480 -7.46 4.15 18.00
CA ALA A 480 -7.75 4.40 16.59
C ALA A 480 -6.77 5.46 16.07
N VAL A 481 -6.21 5.24 14.88
CA VAL A 481 -5.42 6.22 14.14
C VAL A 481 -5.82 6.14 12.69
N GLU A 482 -6.09 7.29 12.07
CA GLU A 482 -6.37 7.41 10.64
C GLU A 482 -5.41 8.41 10.02
N ILE A 483 -4.60 7.97 9.06
CA ILE A 483 -3.69 8.83 8.30
C ILE A 483 -4.04 8.71 6.82
N SER A 484 -4.35 9.82 6.15
CA SER A 484 -4.65 9.80 4.72
C SER A 484 -4.05 10.97 3.94
N ASP A 485 -3.73 10.74 2.66
CA ASP A 485 -3.25 11.79 1.74
C ASP A 485 -1.98 12.52 2.23
N MET A 486 -1.07 11.79 2.89
CA MET A 486 0.22 12.30 3.42
C MET A 486 1.41 11.73 2.64
N LEU A 487 2.54 12.44 2.67
CA LEU A 487 3.82 11.94 2.17
C LEU A 487 4.89 12.08 3.25
N PHE A 488 5.56 10.98 3.58
CA PHE A 488 6.70 10.94 4.50
C PHE A 488 7.99 10.81 3.69
N THR A 489 8.92 11.72 3.93
CA THR A 489 10.19 11.78 3.19
C THR A 489 11.27 12.43 4.05
N GLN A 490 12.42 12.72 3.44
CA GLN A 490 13.58 13.29 4.09
C GLN A 490 14.26 14.33 3.20
N SER A 491 15.05 15.21 3.82
CA SER A 491 15.94 16.16 3.14
C SER A 491 17.36 16.11 3.71
N GLY A 492 18.32 15.71 2.87
CA GLY A 492 19.74 15.55 3.17
C GLY A 492 20.22 14.09 3.18
N PRO A 493 21.49 13.85 3.54
CA PRO A 493 21.92 12.51 3.92
C PRO A 493 21.36 12.21 5.31
N THR A 494 20.31 11.38 5.36
CA THR A 494 19.64 10.96 6.59
C THR A 494 19.75 9.44 6.76
N ALA A 495 20.99 8.93 6.70
CA ALA A 495 21.29 7.51 6.68
C ALA A 495 20.68 6.72 7.86
N GLY A 496 20.51 7.36 9.02
CA GLY A 496 19.90 6.78 10.21
C GLY A 496 18.38 6.90 10.29
N ALA A 497 17.70 7.51 9.32
CA ALA A 497 16.28 7.79 9.42
C ALA A 497 15.43 6.51 9.36
N VAL A 498 14.59 6.31 10.38
CA VAL A 498 13.39 5.48 10.26
C VAL A 498 12.19 6.41 10.07
N LEU A 499 11.57 6.38 8.88
CA LEU A 499 10.52 7.34 8.54
C LEU A 499 9.26 7.16 9.41
N MET A 500 8.87 5.91 9.70
CA MET A 500 7.75 5.64 10.60
C MET A 500 7.95 4.38 11.45
N GLU A 501 7.67 4.51 12.74
CA GLU A 501 7.44 3.38 13.66
C GLU A 501 5.95 3.32 14.00
N TRP A 502 5.36 2.13 13.86
CA TRP A 502 3.95 1.86 14.13
C TRP A 502 3.81 0.92 15.33
N ASN A 503 3.30 1.45 16.44
CA ASN A 503 3.17 0.73 17.72
C ASN A 503 1.73 0.43 18.12
N ILE A 504 0.79 1.25 17.65
CA ILE A 504 -0.58 1.19 18.14
C ILE A 504 -1.29 -0.10 17.73
N TYR A 505 -1.99 -0.70 18.68
CA TYR A 505 -2.96 -1.76 18.43
C TYR A 505 -4.35 -1.16 18.22
N GLN A 506 -5.14 -1.76 17.34
CA GLN A 506 -6.47 -1.28 17.03
C GLN A 506 -7.44 -1.45 18.21
N SER A 507 -8.27 -0.44 18.45
CA SER A 507 -9.36 -0.48 19.43
C SER A 507 -10.62 -1.17 18.90
N ASN A 508 -10.82 -1.09 17.58
CA ASN A 508 -11.85 -1.76 16.81
C ASN A 508 -11.24 -2.24 15.49
N GLN A 509 -11.84 -3.24 14.84
CA GLN A 509 -11.33 -3.80 13.58
C GLN A 509 -11.08 -2.70 12.54
N GLY A 510 -9.86 -2.65 12.00
CA GLY A 510 -9.42 -1.66 11.01
C GLY A 510 -9.26 -0.23 11.53
N SER A 511 -9.32 0.03 12.84
CA SER A 511 -9.28 1.41 13.38
C SER A 511 -7.89 2.05 13.42
N ALA A 512 -6.83 1.27 13.21
CA ALA A 512 -5.46 1.76 13.10
C ALA A 512 -5.02 1.60 11.63
N ALA A 513 -5.11 2.68 10.84
CA ALA A 513 -5.12 2.59 9.38
C ALA A 513 -4.44 3.76 8.63
N MET A 514 -3.91 3.44 7.45
CA MET A 514 -3.35 4.39 6.48
C MET A 514 -3.97 4.23 5.09
N PHE A 515 -4.24 5.34 4.40
CA PHE A 515 -4.86 5.38 3.06
C PHE A 515 -4.21 6.41 2.12
N ASP A 516 -3.81 6.00 0.92
CA ASP A 516 -3.17 6.88 -0.08
C ASP A 516 -1.96 7.65 0.50
N VAL A 517 -1.13 6.97 1.30
CA VAL A 517 0.07 7.58 1.89
C VAL A 517 1.33 7.09 1.17
N ILE A 518 2.25 8.02 0.94
CA ILE A 518 3.48 7.78 0.18
C ILE A 518 4.67 7.90 1.13
N PHE A 519 5.59 6.95 1.03
CA PHE A 519 6.93 7.05 1.62
C PHE A 519 7.90 7.18 0.47
N ARG A 520 8.53 8.34 0.32
CA ARG A 520 9.50 8.57 -0.74
C ARG A 520 10.87 8.87 -0.15
N VAL A 521 11.87 8.12 -0.57
CA VAL A 521 13.27 8.32 -0.17
C VAL A 521 14.06 8.89 -1.35
N GLY A 522 14.28 10.21 -1.33
CA GLY A 522 15.08 10.91 -2.35
C GLY A 522 14.38 11.18 -3.69
N GLY A 523 15.16 11.48 -4.73
CA GLY A 523 14.72 11.53 -6.14
C GLY A 523 13.72 12.63 -6.50
N ALA A 524 13.57 13.64 -5.64
CA ALA A 524 12.63 14.74 -5.82
C ALA A 524 13.19 16.06 -5.29
N ALA A 525 12.65 17.17 -5.81
CA ALA A 525 13.08 18.50 -5.42
C ALA A 525 12.98 18.71 -3.89
N GLY A 526 14.02 19.30 -3.30
CA GLY A 526 14.10 19.51 -1.86
C GLY A 526 14.67 18.34 -1.06
N SER A 527 14.86 17.15 -1.66
CA SER A 527 15.47 16.01 -0.96
C SER A 527 16.99 16.15 -0.74
N GLY A 528 17.67 16.98 -1.54
CA GLY A 528 19.14 17.05 -1.57
C GLY A 528 19.82 15.85 -2.24
N LEU A 529 19.03 14.87 -2.71
CA LEU A 529 19.48 13.64 -3.35
C LEU A 529 18.91 13.55 -4.78
N LEU A 530 19.55 14.27 -5.69
CA LEU A 530 19.17 14.41 -7.10
C LEU A 530 20.31 13.94 -8.01
N GLU A 531 20.09 13.94 -9.32
CA GLU A 531 21.08 13.60 -10.35
C GLU A 531 22.43 14.30 -10.14
N SER A 532 22.42 15.58 -9.73
CA SER A 532 23.62 16.36 -9.47
C SER A 532 24.56 15.78 -8.41
N ASN A 533 24.03 15.08 -7.40
CA ASN A 533 24.80 14.59 -6.24
C ASN A 533 24.79 13.07 -6.11
N CYS A 534 23.85 12.37 -6.74
CA CYS A 534 23.69 10.92 -6.64
C CYS A 534 23.63 10.23 -8.00
N HIS A 535 24.30 10.78 -9.02
CA HIS A 535 24.32 10.22 -10.37
C HIS A 535 24.70 8.71 -10.41
N GLN A 536 24.10 7.95 -11.35
CA GLN A 536 24.38 6.52 -11.55
C GLN A 536 25.88 6.21 -11.80
N PHE A 537 26.59 7.13 -12.46
CA PHE A 537 28.01 7.00 -12.80
C PHE A 537 28.84 8.10 -12.13
N GLY A 538 29.79 7.72 -11.27
CA GLY A 538 30.77 8.66 -10.71
C GLY A 538 31.51 8.12 -9.49
N ALA A 539 32.66 8.72 -9.17
CA ALA A 539 33.41 8.46 -7.93
C ALA A 539 32.75 9.07 -6.67
N GLN A 540 31.41 9.22 -6.69
CA GLN A 540 30.62 9.77 -5.60
C GLN A 540 30.76 8.82 -4.39
N LYS A 541 30.85 9.37 -3.18
CA LYS A 541 30.88 8.55 -1.97
C LYS A 541 29.48 7.96 -1.77
N GLN A 542 29.34 6.63 -1.82
CA GLN A 542 28.06 5.93 -1.57
C GLN A 542 27.37 6.45 -0.29
N GLU A 543 28.16 6.80 0.72
CA GLU A 543 27.72 7.40 1.99
C GLU A 543 26.89 8.68 1.84
N SER A 544 27.21 9.58 0.89
CA SER A 544 26.47 10.84 0.75
C SER A 544 25.08 10.66 0.14
N CYS A 545 24.78 9.47 -0.39
CA CYS A 545 23.48 9.11 -0.95
C CYS A 545 22.72 8.10 -0.08
N MET A 546 23.20 7.84 1.14
CA MET A 546 22.48 7.09 2.16
C MET A 546 21.35 7.95 2.74
N ALA A 547 20.13 7.46 2.58
CA ALA A 547 18.93 8.29 2.72
C ALA A 547 17.95 7.82 3.80
N ALA A 548 17.88 6.51 4.07
CA ALA A 548 17.04 5.98 5.13
C ALA A 548 17.52 4.61 5.61
N ALA A 549 17.48 4.38 6.92
CA ALA A 549 17.68 3.07 7.53
C ALA A 549 16.45 2.18 7.35
N MET A 550 15.24 2.75 7.36
CA MET A 550 13.98 2.02 7.14
C MET A 550 12.82 2.97 6.78
N MET A 551 11.91 2.54 5.89
CA MET A 551 10.69 3.33 5.61
C MET A 551 9.57 3.09 6.63
N LEU A 552 9.25 1.82 6.96
CA LEU A 552 8.22 1.50 7.96
C LEU A 552 8.58 0.29 8.83
N HIS A 553 8.46 0.48 10.15
CA HIS A 553 8.57 -0.58 11.16
C HIS A 553 7.22 -0.79 11.87
N VAL A 554 6.54 -1.90 11.61
CA VAL A 554 5.32 -2.32 12.31
C VAL A 554 5.69 -3.27 13.45
N ARG A 555 5.58 -2.79 14.69
CA ARG A 555 6.06 -3.50 15.89
C ARG A 555 5.13 -4.63 16.31
N SER A 556 5.63 -5.56 17.11
CA SER A 556 4.92 -6.80 17.46
C SER A 556 3.59 -6.61 18.18
N GLY A 557 3.52 -5.65 19.12
CA GLY A 557 2.29 -5.32 19.86
C GLY A 557 1.27 -4.47 19.09
N SER A 558 1.46 -4.27 17.78
CA SER A 558 0.62 -3.39 16.97
C SER A 558 -0.30 -4.16 16.03
N SER A 559 -1.21 -3.45 15.38
CA SER A 559 -2.03 -3.95 14.26
C SER A 559 -2.17 -2.84 13.23
N ILE A 560 -2.29 -3.16 11.95
CA ILE A 560 -2.32 -2.14 10.90
C ILE A 560 -3.22 -2.51 9.72
N TYR A 561 -3.97 -1.53 9.22
CA TYR A 561 -4.65 -1.58 7.92
C TYR A 561 -3.97 -0.59 6.96
N MET A 562 -3.44 -1.08 5.84
CA MET A 562 -2.81 -0.25 4.81
C MET A 562 -3.56 -0.39 3.49
N GLU A 563 -3.85 0.73 2.82
CA GLU A 563 -4.49 0.72 1.50
C GLU A 563 -3.91 1.78 0.57
N ASN A 564 -3.49 1.32 -0.61
CA ASN A 564 -2.83 2.13 -1.64
C ASN A 564 -1.64 2.95 -1.10
N MET A 565 -0.68 2.22 -0.52
CA MET A 565 0.55 2.79 -0.01
C MET A 565 1.67 2.58 -1.04
N TRP A 566 2.61 3.51 -1.12
CA TRP A 566 3.80 3.35 -1.95
C TRP A 566 5.06 3.70 -1.16
N PHE A 567 5.91 2.70 -0.95
CA PHE A 567 7.21 2.82 -0.29
C PHE A 567 8.30 2.79 -1.36
N TRP A 568 8.83 3.96 -1.73
CA TRP A 568 9.64 4.10 -2.93
C TRP A 568 10.99 4.75 -2.63
N VAL A 569 12.07 4.00 -2.86
CA VAL A 569 13.43 4.56 -2.91
C VAL A 569 13.69 5.08 -4.32
N ALA A 570 13.30 6.33 -4.53
CA ALA A 570 13.22 6.98 -5.83
C ALA A 570 14.50 6.96 -6.66
N GLY A 571 15.61 7.04 -5.94
CA GLY A 571 16.89 7.11 -6.60
C GLY A 571 17.55 5.79 -6.84
N ALA A 572 16.84 4.67 -6.82
CA ALA A 572 17.36 3.46 -7.41
C ALA A 572 16.98 3.33 -8.90
N ASP A 573 16.00 4.13 -9.35
CA ASP A 573 15.43 4.05 -10.68
C ASP A 573 15.47 5.38 -11.45
N HIS A 574 15.02 6.54 -10.91
CA HIS A 574 15.13 7.83 -11.62
C HIS A 574 14.95 9.11 -10.77
N ASP A 575 15.52 10.23 -11.24
CA ASP A 575 15.23 11.57 -10.74
C ASP A 575 13.93 12.13 -11.36
N VAL A 576 12.90 12.40 -10.54
CA VAL A 576 11.59 12.92 -10.96
C VAL A 576 11.68 14.29 -11.63
N GLU A 577 12.69 15.10 -11.28
CA GLU A 577 12.90 16.43 -11.85
C GLU A 577 13.76 16.39 -13.12
N SER A 578 14.44 15.28 -13.40
CA SER A 578 15.26 15.14 -14.59
C SER A 578 14.38 15.02 -15.83
N LYS A 579 14.63 15.89 -16.81
CA LYS A 579 13.96 15.81 -18.12
C LYS A 579 14.26 14.49 -18.83
N LEU A 580 15.40 13.87 -18.57
CA LEU A 580 15.75 12.57 -19.15
C LEU A 580 15.30 11.40 -18.27
N GLN A 581 14.68 11.68 -17.11
CA GLN A 581 14.39 10.68 -16.08
C GLN A 581 15.65 9.86 -15.77
N THR A 582 16.78 10.55 -15.62
CA THR A 582 18.09 9.92 -15.45
C THR A 582 18.09 9.06 -14.19
N ARG A 583 18.62 7.85 -14.30
CA ARG A 583 18.79 6.94 -13.17
C ARG A 583 19.85 7.48 -12.21
N ILE A 584 19.59 7.36 -10.92
CA ILE A 584 20.49 7.81 -9.84
C ILE A 584 20.76 6.64 -8.88
N ASN A 585 21.61 6.84 -7.86
CA ASN A 585 21.99 5.91 -6.81
C ASN A 585 21.60 6.48 -5.44
N ILE A 586 20.47 6.06 -4.87
CA ILE A 586 20.03 6.42 -3.52
C ILE A 586 19.84 5.13 -2.73
N TYR A 587 20.33 5.13 -1.50
CA TYR A 587 20.33 3.95 -0.64
C TYR A 587 19.33 4.12 0.49
N GLY A 588 18.22 3.41 0.40
CA GLY A 588 17.35 3.06 1.52
C GLY A 588 17.63 1.61 1.92
N ALA A 589 17.92 1.34 3.18
CA ALA A 589 18.35 -0.01 3.58
C ALA A 589 17.19 -1.01 3.55
N ARG A 590 16.05 -0.65 4.16
CA ARG A 590 14.92 -1.54 4.43
C ARG A 590 13.61 -0.89 4.04
N GLY A 591 12.72 -1.66 3.42
CA GLY A 591 11.41 -1.18 3.02
C GLY A 591 10.43 -1.20 4.19
N VAL A 592 9.78 -2.35 4.37
CA VAL A 592 8.72 -2.54 5.36
C VAL A 592 9.03 -3.80 6.18
N LEU A 593 9.16 -3.62 7.50
CA LEU A 593 9.27 -4.69 8.49
C LEU A 593 7.97 -4.84 9.26
N ILE A 594 7.38 -6.04 9.26
CA ILE A 594 6.15 -6.36 9.99
C ILE A 594 6.42 -7.45 11.02
N GLU A 595 6.25 -7.10 12.29
CA GLU A 595 6.33 -8.03 13.43
C GLU A 595 4.97 -8.22 14.11
N SER A 596 3.94 -7.50 13.64
CA SER A 596 2.56 -7.51 14.15
C SER A 596 2.05 -8.92 14.46
N GLN A 597 1.45 -9.10 15.63
CA GLN A 597 0.72 -10.32 16.00
C GLN A 597 -0.71 -10.35 15.44
N GLY A 598 -1.07 -9.30 14.68
CA GLY A 598 -2.31 -9.19 13.95
C GLY A 598 -3.53 -8.80 14.80
N PRO A 599 -4.69 -8.64 14.13
CA PRO A 599 -4.86 -8.80 12.68
C PRO A 599 -4.32 -7.58 11.92
N SER A 600 -3.67 -7.82 10.78
CA SER A 600 -3.21 -6.75 9.89
C SER A 600 -3.59 -7.02 8.44
N TRP A 601 -3.89 -5.95 7.69
CA TRP A 601 -4.27 -6.00 6.28
C TRP A 601 -3.44 -5.04 5.45
N VAL A 602 -2.99 -5.52 4.29
CA VAL A 602 -2.20 -4.75 3.33
C VAL A 602 -2.86 -4.87 1.97
N TYR A 603 -3.54 -3.80 1.53
CA TYR A 603 -4.27 -3.74 0.28
C TYR A 603 -3.55 -2.88 -0.76
N SER A 604 -3.16 -3.49 -1.89
CA SER A 604 -2.59 -2.77 -3.03
C SER A 604 -1.38 -1.91 -2.66
N VAL A 605 -0.39 -2.51 -1.98
CA VAL A 605 0.80 -1.78 -1.52
C VAL A 605 2.03 -2.17 -2.31
N SER A 606 2.75 -1.15 -2.78
CA SER A 606 4.03 -1.29 -3.47
C SER A 606 5.17 -0.87 -2.56
N ASN A 607 6.28 -1.60 -2.62
CA ASN A 607 7.49 -1.31 -1.86
C ASN A 607 8.72 -1.68 -2.68
N GLU A 608 9.51 -0.69 -3.05
CA GLU A 608 10.46 -0.81 -4.14
C GLU A 608 11.84 -0.26 -3.76
N HIS A 609 12.84 -0.98 -4.27
CA HIS A 609 14.22 -0.59 -4.32
C HIS A 609 14.92 -0.35 -2.96
N SER A 610 14.48 -1.07 -1.94
CA SER A 610 15.24 -1.16 -0.69
C SER A 610 16.43 -2.11 -0.85
N THR A 611 17.55 -1.78 -0.22
CA THR A 611 18.84 -2.42 -0.49
C THR A 611 18.91 -3.85 0.08
N LEU A 612 18.38 -4.10 1.27
CA LEU A 612 18.39 -5.41 1.94
C LEU A 612 17.13 -6.24 1.62
N TYR A 613 15.97 -5.64 1.81
CA TYR A 613 14.69 -6.25 1.51
C TYR A 613 13.63 -5.18 1.29
N ASN A 614 12.68 -5.48 0.42
CA ASN A 614 11.45 -4.72 0.32
C ASN A 614 10.52 -5.15 1.46
N TRP A 615 10.05 -6.39 1.47
CA TRP A 615 9.13 -6.90 2.50
C TRP A 615 9.77 -7.91 3.44
N GLN A 616 9.61 -7.73 4.75
CA GLN A 616 9.97 -8.72 5.75
C GLN A 616 8.88 -8.87 6.81
N LEU A 617 8.39 -10.11 6.97
CA LEU A 617 7.55 -10.52 8.08
C LEU A 617 8.41 -11.33 9.05
N ALA A 618 8.54 -10.85 10.28
CA ALA A 618 9.44 -11.43 11.28
C ALA A 618 8.67 -11.70 12.57
N GLY A 619 8.46 -12.98 12.90
CA GLY A 619 7.62 -13.36 14.03
C GLY A 619 6.15 -12.95 13.89
N ALA A 620 5.71 -12.53 12.70
CA ALA A 620 4.38 -11.96 12.50
C ALA A 620 3.29 -13.04 12.56
N ASN A 621 2.07 -12.64 12.93
CA ASN A 621 0.92 -13.54 12.96
C ASN A 621 -0.33 -12.87 12.41
N ASN A 622 -1.17 -13.64 11.73
CA ASN A 622 -2.49 -13.21 11.24
C ASN A 622 -2.40 -11.97 10.32
N ILE A 623 -1.73 -12.14 9.17
CA ILE A 623 -1.48 -11.06 8.21
C ILE A 623 -2.12 -11.38 6.86
N TYR A 624 -2.96 -10.48 6.36
CA TYR A 624 -3.46 -10.51 4.97
C TYR A 624 -2.68 -9.53 4.09
N LEU A 625 -2.22 -9.99 2.93
CA LEU A 625 -1.51 -9.22 1.92
C LEU A 625 -2.23 -9.39 0.56
N GLY A 626 -2.69 -8.31 -0.09
CA GLY A 626 -3.47 -8.42 -1.32
C GLY A 626 -3.64 -7.17 -2.18
N HIS A 627 -3.07 -7.08 -3.39
CA HIS A 627 -1.78 -7.65 -3.74
C HIS A 627 -0.68 -6.79 -3.09
N ILE A 628 0.54 -7.34 -3.01
CA ILE A 628 1.74 -6.56 -2.77
C ILE A 628 2.67 -6.64 -3.97
N GLN A 629 3.43 -5.56 -4.20
CA GLN A 629 4.37 -5.48 -5.30
C GLN A 629 5.75 -4.99 -4.80
N SER A 630 6.82 -5.39 -5.48
CA SER A 630 8.16 -4.87 -5.23
C SER A 630 9.10 -4.97 -6.43
N GLU A 631 10.13 -4.12 -6.42
CA GLU A 631 11.26 -4.16 -7.35
C GLU A 631 12.61 -4.15 -6.64
N THR A 632 13.57 -4.88 -7.20
CA THR A 632 14.98 -4.83 -6.79
C THR A 632 15.61 -3.50 -7.23
N PRO A 633 16.48 -2.86 -6.42
CA PRO A 633 17.19 -1.65 -6.83
C PRO A 633 18.07 -1.89 -8.06
N TYR A 634 18.03 -0.99 -9.05
CA TYR A 634 18.61 -1.27 -10.37
C TYR A 634 20.15 -1.34 -10.38
N PHE A 635 20.81 -0.74 -9.39
CA PHE A 635 22.26 -0.76 -9.24
C PHE A 635 22.82 -2.08 -8.66
N GLN A 636 21.95 -2.99 -8.20
CA GLN A 636 22.37 -4.23 -7.57
C GLN A 636 22.96 -5.24 -8.57
N ALA A 637 23.55 -6.32 -8.05
CA ALA A 637 24.45 -7.26 -8.72
C ALA A 637 25.80 -6.68 -9.20
N GLY A 638 25.93 -5.36 -9.33
CA GLY A 638 27.13 -4.67 -9.80
C GLY A 638 28.07 -4.14 -8.72
N GLN A 639 28.38 -2.83 -8.79
CA GLN A 639 29.31 -2.16 -7.88
C GLN A 639 28.79 -2.07 -6.43
N THR A 640 27.49 -2.25 -6.23
CA THR A 640 26.83 -2.14 -4.92
C THR A 640 25.91 -3.34 -4.67
N PRO A 641 26.42 -4.45 -4.10
CA PRO A 641 25.56 -5.55 -3.65
C PRO A 641 24.76 -5.14 -2.42
N SER A 642 23.76 -5.95 -2.05
CA SER A 642 22.78 -5.67 -0.99
C SER A 642 23.37 -5.29 0.39
N LEU A 643 24.58 -5.76 0.72
CA LEU A 643 25.25 -5.50 2.00
C LEU A 643 26.02 -4.17 2.06
N ARG A 644 25.89 -3.32 1.04
CA ARG A 644 26.50 -1.98 0.97
C ARG A 644 25.53 -0.95 0.41
N PRO A 645 25.59 0.32 0.85
CA PRO A 645 26.43 0.81 1.95
C PRO A 645 25.88 0.47 3.35
N TYR A 646 24.72 -0.18 3.46
CA TYR A 646 24.16 -0.60 4.74
C TYR A 646 24.53 -2.06 5.06
N PRO A 647 25.32 -2.31 6.12
CA PRO A 647 25.47 -3.65 6.64
C PRO A 647 24.18 -4.12 7.35
N PRO A 648 24.03 -5.44 7.59
CA PRO A 648 23.02 -5.97 8.50
C PRO A 648 23.17 -5.32 9.87
N SER A 649 22.05 -5.07 10.55
CA SER A 649 22.00 -4.38 11.83
C SER A 649 21.22 -5.22 12.85
N GLU A 650 21.71 -5.23 14.09
CA GLU A 650 21.01 -5.87 15.21
C GLU A 650 19.78 -5.09 15.69
N HIS A 651 19.64 -3.81 15.28
CA HIS A 651 18.48 -2.97 15.64
C HIS A 651 17.18 -3.44 14.98
N PHE A 652 17.28 -4.23 13.91
CA PHE A 652 16.13 -4.74 13.15
C PHE A 652 16.18 -6.27 13.14
N ALA A 653 15.04 -6.90 13.43
CA ALA A 653 14.97 -8.34 13.56
C ALA A 653 15.31 -9.03 12.24
N TYR A 654 16.28 -9.95 12.27
CA TYR A 654 16.61 -10.88 11.17
C TYR A 654 17.03 -10.23 9.86
N ASP A 655 17.82 -9.16 9.87
CA ASP A 655 18.40 -8.65 8.62
C ASP A 655 19.13 -9.74 7.81
N PRO A 656 19.01 -9.71 6.47
CA PRO A 656 19.64 -10.72 5.63
C PRO A 656 21.16 -10.55 5.60
N GLU A 657 21.88 -11.59 6.00
CA GLU A 657 23.36 -11.62 5.94
C GLU A 657 23.89 -12.25 4.65
N PHE A 658 23.05 -12.96 3.88
CA PHE A 658 23.43 -13.69 2.65
C PHE A 658 24.61 -14.67 2.84
N ALA A 659 24.68 -15.32 4.01
CA ALA A 659 25.78 -16.22 4.39
C ALA A 659 25.92 -17.46 3.47
N ASP A 660 24.86 -17.80 2.74
CA ASP A 660 24.84 -18.90 1.79
C ASP A 660 25.32 -18.51 0.38
N CYS A 661 25.55 -17.23 0.11
CA CYS A 661 26.15 -16.78 -1.14
C CYS A 661 27.66 -16.99 -1.14
N GLY A 662 28.16 -17.77 -2.12
CA GLY A 662 29.59 -17.93 -2.36
C GLY A 662 30.27 -16.65 -2.89
N ALA A 663 31.58 -16.72 -3.14
CA ALA A 663 32.28 -15.62 -3.79
C ALA A 663 31.70 -15.36 -5.20
N ALA A 664 31.32 -14.11 -5.49
CA ALA A 664 30.75 -13.74 -6.79
C ALA A 664 31.81 -13.86 -7.90
N LYS A 665 31.40 -14.36 -9.07
CA LYS A 665 32.24 -14.45 -10.28
C LYS A 665 31.57 -13.61 -11.38
N GLY A 666 31.77 -12.30 -11.34
CA GLY A 666 31.07 -11.34 -12.21
C GLY A 666 29.99 -10.60 -11.42
N PHE A 667 28.80 -10.45 -12.00
CA PHE A 667 27.66 -9.88 -11.29
C PHE A 667 27.25 -10.77 -10.10
N ASP A 668 27.04 -10.18 -8.94
CA ASP A 668 26.59 -10.85 -7.72
C ASP A 668 25.07 -10.91 -7.67
N THR A 669 24.49 -11.85 -8.43
CA THR A 669 23.03 -12.05 -8.50
C THR A 669 22.45 -12.79 -7.29
N CYS A 670 23.31 -13.16 -6.32
CA CYS A 670 22.92 -13.87 -5.10
C CYS A 670 22.67 -12.91 -3.93
N ARG A 671 23.49 -11.86 -3.80
CA ARG A 671 23.38 -10.82 -2.76
C ARG A 671 22.59 -9.60 -3.26
N GLU A 672 21.34 -9.85 -3.60
CA GLU A 672 20.39 -8.81 -4.02
C GLU A 672 19.20 -8.75 -3.06
N ALA A 673 18.49 -7.63 -3.07
CA ALA A 673 17.40 -7.36 -2.16
C ALA A 673 16.32 -8.44 -2.24
N TRP A 674 15.89 -8.93 -1.10
CA TRP A 674 14.75 -9.84 -1.06
C TRP A 674 13.46 -9.10 -1.39
N ALA A 675 12.64 -9.68 -2.27
CA ALA A 675 11.30 -9.14 -2.53
C ALA A 675 10.40 -9.36 -1.32
N LEU A 676 10.38 -10.59 -0.79
CA LEU A 676 9.61 -10.98 0.39
C LEU A 676 10.37 -11.98 1.24
N ARG A 677 10.42 -11.74 2.55
CA ARG A 677 10.91 -12.71 3.53
C ARG A 677 9.83 -13.00 4.57
N VAL A 678 9.55 -14.27 4.84
CA VAL A 678 8.60 -14.73 5.87
C VAL A 678 9.35 -15.59 6.87
N ILE A 679 9.65 -15.03 8.03
CA ILE A 679 10.58 -15.59 9.02
C ILE A 679 9.84 -15.79 10.34
N LYS A 680 9.89 -17.00 10.89
CA LYS A 680 9.26 -17.39 12.18
C LYS A 680 7.80 -16.93 12.31
N SER A 681 7.08 -16.82 11.19
CA SER A 681 5.75 -16.21 11.12
C SER A 681 4.67 -17.26 10.99
N ARG A 682 3.44 -16.89 11.39
CA ARG A 682 2.26 -17.77 11.38
C ARG A 682 1.07 -17.12 10.68
N ASN A 683 0.22 -17.92 10.04
CA ASN A 683 -1.05 -17.45 9.45
C ASN A 683 -0.86 -16.21 8.56
N VAL A 684 0.00 -16.35 7.56
CA VAL A 684 0.28 -15.33 6.56
C VAL A 684 -0.44 -15.69 5.27
N TYR A 685 -1.28 -14.79 4.78
CA TYR A 685 -2.11 -15.01 3.60
C TYR A 685 -1.78 -13.97 2.52
N LEU A 686 -1.06 -14.42 1.49
CA LEU A 686 -0.69 -13.61 0.34
C LEU A 686 -1.61 -13.92 -0.85
N TYR A 687 -2.43 -12.96 -1.24
CA TYR A 687 -3.32 -12.99 -2.40
C TYR A 687 -2.81 -12.02 -3.46
N GLY A 688 -1.94 -12.49 -4.35
CA GLY A 688 -1.32 -11.66 -5.37
C GLY A 688 0.02 -11.10 -4.91
N GLY A 689 1.12 -11.56 -5.51
CA GLY A 689 2.46 -11.08 -5.23
C GLY A 689 3.24 -10.81 -6.52
N GLY A 690 3.49 -9.53 -6.79
CA GLY A 690 4.24 -9.06 -7.95
C GLY A 690 5.68 -8.71 -7.61
N PHE A 691 6.65 -9.57 -7.91
CA PHE A 691 8.03 -9.37 -7.46
C PHE A 691 9.01 -9.38 -8.63
N TYR A 692 9.70 -8.25 -8.85
CA TYR A 692 10.40 -7.99 -10.10
C TYR A 692 11.88 -7.66 -9.88
N ALA A 693 12.74 -8.32 -10.66
CA ALA A 693 14.14 -7.97 -10.84
C ALA A 693 14.36 -7.66 -12.33
N PHE A 694 14.56 -6.39 -12.66
CA PHE A 694 14.66 -5.93 -14.05
C PHE A 694 16.09 -5.72 -14.54
N PHE A 695 17.04 -5.60 -13.62
CA PHE A 695 18.38 -5.13 -13.93
C PHE A 695 19.45 -5.95 -13.23
N THR A 696 20.62 -6.00 -13.87
CA THR A 696 21.92 -6.26 -13.23
C THR A 696 22.81 -5.05 -13.50
N ASP A 697 23.11 -4.26 -12.48
CA ASP A 697 23.94 -3.04 -12.59
C ASP A 697 23.46 -2.09 -13.72
N TYR A 698 22.18 -1.73 -13.67
CA TYR A 698 21.45 -0.92 -14.66
C TYR A 698 21.30 -1.51 -16.06
N LYS A 699 21.78 -2.73 -16.32
CA LYS A 699 21.57 -3.44 -17.59
C LYS A 699 20.31 -4.29 -17.52
N ASP A 700 19.38 -4.07 -18.44
CA ASP A 700 18.09 -4.77 -18.55
C ASP A 700 18.12 -5.97 -19.49
N ASP A 701 19.28 -6.29 -20.09
CA ASP A 701 19.43 -7.45 -20.98
C ASP A 701 19.00 -8.77 -20.31
N CYS A 702 19.16 -8.85 -18.99
CA CYS A 702 18.79 -9.99 -18.16
C CYS A 702 17.27 -10.18 -18.01
N ALA A 703 16.46 -9.13 -18.17
CA ALA A 703 15.00 -9.17 -17.96
C ALA A 703 14.20 -9.36 -19.25
N LYS A 704 14.87 -9.54 -20.40
CA LYS A 704 14.22 -9.93 -21.66
C LYS A 704 13.41 -11.22 -21.45
N PHE A 705 12.36 -11.43 -22.25
CA PHE A 705 11.41 -12.55 -22.12
C PHE A 705 12.06 -13.89 -21.72
N GLY A 706 11.81 -14.36 -20.49
CA GLY A 706 12.37 -15.62 -19.95
C GLY A 706 13.75 -15.50 -19.29
N GLY A 707 14.31 -14.28 -19.19
CA GLY A 707 15.62 -14.02 -18.62
C GLY A 707 15.66 -14.00 -17.09
N VAL A 708 16.88 -13.99 -16.55
CA VAL A 708 17.21 -14.05 -15.12
C VAL A 708 18.18 -12.92 -14.80
N CYS A 709 17.77 -12.03 -13.90
CA CYS A 709 18.56 -10.93 -13.34
C CYS A 709 19.05 -11.25 -11.92
N GLN A 710 18.21 -11.91 -11.12
CA GLN A 710 18.46 -12.18 -9.71
C GLN A 710 18.25 -13.65 -9.41
N ASP A 711 19.03 -14.22 -8.51
CA ASP A 711 18.93 -15.64 -8.19
C ASP A 711 17.64 -15.96 -7.42
N ARG A 712 17.22 -15.11 -6.47
CA ARG A 712 16.19 -15.49 -5.47
C ARG A 712 15.32 -14.30 -5.07
N LEU A 713 14.00 -14.51 -5.02
CA LEU A 713 13.04 -13.44 -4.73
C LEU A 713 12.32 -13.58 -3.38
N ILE A 714 11.86 -14.80 -3.05
CA ILE A 714 11.06 -15.04 -1.83
C ILE A 714 11.79 -16.01 -0.91
N ASP A 715 12.00 -15.59 0.33
CA ASP A 715 12.64 -16.38 1.40
C ASP A 715 11.59 -16.79 2.44
N THR A 716 11.62 -18.06 2.88
CA THR A 716 10.79 -18.51 4.01
C THR A 716 11.62 -19.30 5.00
N ASP A 717 11.49 -19.00 6.29
CA ASP A 717 12.27 -19.63 7.34
C ASP A 717 11.41 -19.84 8.60
N TYR A 718 11.39 -21.06 9.15
CA TYR A 718 10.64 -21.47 10.35
C TYR A 718 9.18 -20.97 10.41
N SER A 719 8.49 -20.91 9.27
CA SER A 719 7.15 -20.30 9.16
C SER A 719 6.09 -21.33 8.77
N GLU A 720 4.89 -21.22 9.33
CA GLU A 720 3.78 -22.18 9.15
C GLU A 720 2.45 -21.45 8.97
N GLY A 721 1.49 -22.07 8.28
CA GLY A 721 0.24 -21.36 7.95
C GLY A 721 0.50 -20.28 6.93
N VAL A 722 1.45 -20.50 6.02
CA VAL A 722 1.80 -19.59 4.93
C VAL A 722 1.04 -20.04 3.69
N TRP A 723 0.14 -19.18 3.23
CA TRP A 723 -0.73 -19.42 2.08
C TRP A 723 -0.41 -18.37 1.02
N MET A 724 0.21 -18.79 -0.10
CA MET A 724 0.54 -17.87 -1.20
C MET A 724 -0.26 -18.23 -2.44
N PHE A 725 -1.02 -17.28 -2.95
CA PHE A 725 -1.85 -17.43 -4.14
C PHE A 725 -1.47 -16.38 -5.18
N ASN A 726 -1.49 -16.78 -6.47
CA ASN A 726 -1.19 -15.94 -7.63
C ASN A 726 0.09 -15.11 -7.48
N LEU A 727 1.25 -15.79 -7.50
CA LEU A 727 2.55 -15.12 -7.60
C LEU A 727 2.89 -14.88 -9.08
N PHE A 728 3.38 -13.70 -9.40
CA PHE A 728 3.79 -13.32 -10.75
C PHE A 728 5.09 -12.52 -10.69
N THR A 729 6.18 -13.15 -11.09
CA THR A 729 7.54 -12.65 -10.88
C THR A 729 8.31 -12.44 -12.19
N VAL A 730 9.27 -11.51 -12.16
CA VAL A 730 10.12 -11.18 -13.30
C VAL A 730 11.59 -11.27 -12.87
N GLY A 731 12.43 -11.86 -13.72
CA GLY A 731 13.90 -11.87 -13.55
C GLY A 731 14.47 -12.69 -12.39
N GLY A 732 13.65 -13.25 -11.50
CA GLY A 732 14.13 -14.21 -10.49
C GLY A 732 14.37 -15.59 -11.09
N LYS A 733 15.52 -16.22 -10.83
CA LYS A 733 15.75 -17.64 -11.15
C LYS A 733 14.86 -18.53 -10.29
N GLU A 734 14.90 -18.29 -8.99
CA GLU A 734 14.08 -18.93 -7.97
C GLU A 734 12.94 -17.97 -7.56
N VAL A 735 11.71 -18.35 -7.90
CA VAL A 735 10.49 -17.62 -7.50
C VAL A 735 10.32 -17.71 -5.99
N ILE A 736 10.45 -18.93 -5.45
CA ILE A 736 10.40 -19.22 -4.02
C ILE A 736 11.63 -20.04 -3.66
N SER A 737 12.32 -19.57 -2.65
CA SER A 737 13.60 -20.07 -2.16
C SER A 737 13.41 -20.37 -0.67
N PRO A 738 12.74 -21.47 -0.29
CA PRO A 738 12.51 -21.78 1.12
C PRO A 738 13.82 -22.24 1.78
N GLN A 739 13.99 -21.91 3.07
CA GLN A 739 15.07 -22.41 3.91
C GLN A 739 14.76 -23.81 4.48
N GLY A 740 15.81 -24.53 4.87
CA GLY A 740 15.75 -25.94 5.27
C GLY A 740 16.36 -26.88 4.22
N ASP A 741 16.96 -28.00 4.67
CA ASP A 741 17.63 -28.95 3.78
C ASP A 741 16.61 -29.75 2.95
N ALA A 742 16.72 -29.67 1.62
CA ALA A 742 15.92 -30.46 0.68
C ALA A 742 16.13 -31.98 0.86
N ASP A 743 17.26 -32.40 1.45
CA ASP A 743 17.54 -33.80 1.78
C ASP A 743 16.83 -34.26 3.08
N LEU A 744 16.47 -33.34 3.98
CA LEU A 744 15.72 -33.64 5.21
C LEU A 744 14.20 -33.62 4.98
N ILE A 745 13.72 -32.83 4.01
CA ILE A 745 12.30 -32.74 3.65
C ILE A 745 12.17 -32.73 2.11
N PRO A 746 12.08 -33.92 1.47
CA PRO A 746 12.05 -34.06 0.01
C PRO A 746 10.93 -33.29 -0.70
N SER A 747 9.87 -32.88 0.03
CA SER A 747 8.73 -32.14 -0.50
C SER A 747 8.93 -30.62 -0.57
N LEU A 748 9.92 -30.05 0.11
CA LEU A 748 10.14 -28.59 0.10
C LEU A 748 11.23 -28.25 -0.92
N LYS A 749 10.82 -27.84 -2.12
CA LYS A 749 11.74 -27.49 -3.18
C LYS A 749 11.62 -26.03 -3.58
N THR A 750 12.74 -25.51 -4.06
CA THR A 750 12.82 -24.25 -4.79
C THR A 750 11.85 -24.27 -5.97
N VAL A 751 11.09 -23.19 -6.13
CA VAL A 751 10.24 -22.98 -7.31
C VAL A 751 11.06 -22.25 -8.36
N GLU A 752 11.45 -22.96 -9.41
CA GLU A 752 12.26 -22.43 -10.50
C GLU A 752 11.38 -21.68 -11.51
N ARG A 753 11.81 -20.49 -11.94
CA ARG A 753 11.09 -19.68 -12.95
C ARG A 753 10.69 -20.46 -14.19
N LYS A 754 11.59 -21.34 -14.68
CA LYS A 754 11.39 -22.10 -15.92
C LYS A 754 10.13 -22.98 -15.89
N THR A 755 9.62 -23.36 -14.72
CA THR A 755 8.38 -24.15 -14.61
C THR A 755 7.12 -23.29 -14.57
N GLU A 756 7.28 -21.98 -14.34
CA GLU A 756 6.21 -21.02 -14.07
C GLU A 756 6.01 -19.98 -15.19
N GLU A 757 6.81 -19.99 -16.26
CA GLU A 757 6.75 -18.99 -17.33
C GLU A 757 5.34 -18.85 -17.93
N ASN A 758 4.79 -17.63 -17.93
CA ASN A 758 3.46 -17.36 -18.47
C ASN A 758 3.38 -15.97 -19.12
N GLY A 759 3.97 -15.85 -20.31
CA GLY A 759 4.22 -14.55 -20.95
C GLY A 759 5.51 -13.93 -20.42
N PHE A 760 5.49 -12.64 -20.13
CA PHE A 760 6.65 -11.90 -19.65
C PHE A 760 7.03 -12.28 -18.20
N ALA A 761 6.02 -12.40 -17.33
CA ALA A 761 6.16 -12.83 -15.95
C ALA A 761 5.95 -14.34 -15.79
N THR A 762 6.24 -14.85 -14.60
CA THR A 762 5.78 -16.15 -14.13
C THR A 762 4.31 -16.09 -13.69
N ALA A 763 3.65 -17.23 -13.50
CA ALA A 763 2.33 -17.31 -12.88
C ALA A 763 2.17 -18.61 -12.06
N THR A 764 2.29 -18.50 -10.73
CA THR A 764 2.02 -19.59 -9.78
C THR A 764 0.64 -19.40 -9.16
N ASN A 765 -0.28 -20.36 -9.31
CA ASN A 765 -1.65 -20.23 -8.80
C ASN A 765 -1.73 -20.35 -7.29
N ALA A 766 -1.07 -21.37 -6.72
CA ALA A 766 -1.08 -21.61 -5.29
C ALA A 766 0.20 -22.33 -4.85
N TRP A 767 0.83 -21.83 -3.80
CA TRP A 767 1.94 -22.48 -3.11
C TRP A 767 1.55 -22.72 -1.65
N LEU A 768 1.38 -24.01 -1.31
CA LEU A 768 0.74 -24.48 -0.08
C LEU A 768 1.64 -25.40 0.75
N LEU A 769 2.93 -25.50 0.43
CA LEU A 769 3.85 -26.44 1.10
C LEU A 769 4.07 -26.11 2.58
N LEU A 770 3.89 -24.86 2.98
CA LEU A 770 3.96 -24.40 4.38
C LEU A 770 2.57 -24.05 4.96
N SER A 771 1.49 -24.49 4.32
CA SER A 771 0.11 -24.14 4.74
C SER A 771 -0.30 -24.82 6.06
N ASN A 772 0.24 -26.01 6.35
CA ASN A 772 -0.10 -26.81 7.55
C ASN A 772 1.14 -27.35 8.28
N LYS A 773 2.33 -26.87 7.91
CA LYS A 773 3.63 -27.26 8.48
C LYS A 773 4.64 -26.15 8.22
N GLY A 774 5.78 -26.18 8.88
CA GLY A 774 6.89 -25.26 8.58
C GLY A 774 7.53 -24.58 9.78
N ALA A 775 6.90 -24.65 10.95
CA ALA A 775 7.43 -24.06 12.19
C ALA A 775 8.80 -24.63 12.60
N THR A 776 9.13 -25.84 12.13
CA THR A 776 10.41 -26.53 12.37
C THR A 776 11.23 -26.67 11.08
N ILE A 777 10.82 -26.01 10.00
CA ILE A 777 11.45 -26.10 8.68
C ILE A 777 12.16 -24.77 8.42
N GLY A 778 13.49 -24.79 8.49
CA GLY A 778 14.30 -23.59 8.39
C GLY A 778 15.79 -23.86 8.57
N GLY A 779 16.57 -22.79 8.70
CA GLY A 779 18.03 -22.84 8.85
C GLY A 779 18.79 -22.66 7.53
N THR A 780 20.13 -22.71 7.57
CA THR A 780 20.93 -22.43 6.38
C THR A 780 20.90 -23.55 5.34
N ARG A 781 20.76 -23.21 4.05
CA ARG A 781 20.96 -24.16 2.95
C ARG A 781 22.41 -24.68 2.93
N LYS A 782 22.59 -25.96 2.55
CA LYS A 782 23.92 -26.62 2.44
C LYS A 782 24.96 -25.71 1.78
N GLY A 783 26.02 -25.37 2.52
CA GLY A 783 27.18 -24.60 2.03
C GLY A 783 27.49 -23.31 2.77
N ALA A 784 26.55 -22.78 3.58
CA ALA A 784 26.90 -21.79 4.59
C ALA A 784 27.66 -22.49 5.72
N LEU A 785 28.79 -21.92 6.16
CA LEU A 785 29.43 -22.35 7.40
C LEU A 785 28.35 -22.33 8.48
N GLU A 786 28.16 -23.47 9.15
CA GLU A 786 27.39 -23.53 10.38
C GLU A 786 27.83 -22.35 11.24
N ARG A 787 26.94 -21.39 11.48
CA ARG A 787 26.93 -20.87 12.83
C ARG A 787 26.69 -22.13 13.65
N GLN A 788 27.64 -22.48 14.49
CA GLN A 788 27.27 -23.08 15.76
C GLN A 788 26.38 -22.03 16.43
N ASP A 789 25.12 -22.02 16.02
CA ASP A 789 24.05 -21.59 16.87
C ASP A 789 24.17 -22.59 18.03
N GLU A 790 24.92 -22.20 19.07
CA GLU A 790 24.38 -22.42 20.39
C GLU A 790 22.94 -21.95 20.26
N GLU A 791 22.01 -22.91 20.25
CA GLU A 791 20.59 -22.61 20.27
C GLU A 791 20.44 -21.42 21.20
N PRO A 792 19.90 -20.27 20.77
CA PRO A 792 19.18 -19.47 21.73
C PRO A 792 17.99 -20.36 22.05
N GLY A 793 18.20 -21.27 22.99
CA GLY A 793 17.14 -22.03 23.62
C GLY A 793 16.06 -21.01 23.95
N PRO A 794 14.78 -21.39 23.85
CA PRO A 794 13.70 -20.46 24.13
C PRO A 794 14.07 -19.77 25.43
N LEU A 795 14.17 -18.45 25.42
CA LEU A 795 14.50 -17.68 26.61
C LEU A 795 13.28 -17.79 27.52
N MET A 796 13.16 -18.97 28.12
CA MET A 796 12.13 -19.41 29.04
C MET A 796 12.52 -18.78 30.35
N CYS A 797 12.33 -17.46 30.45
CA CYS A 797 12.17 -16.87 31.75
C CYS A 797 11.02 -17.65 32.40
N ASN A 798 11.28 -18.27 33.54
CA ASN A 798 10.21 -18.86 34.31
C ASN A 798 9.34 -17.69 34.80
N PHE A 799 8.20 -17.46 34.13
CA PHE A 799 7.27 -16.38 34.44
C PHE A 799 6.64 -16.51 35.84
N ASN A 800 6.82 -17.65 36.50
CA ASN A 800 6.42 -17.89 37.88
C ASN A 800 7.58 -17.72 38.88
N LEU A 801 8.77 -17.32 38.43
CA LEU A 801 9.91 -17.07 39.31
C LEU A 801 9.71 -15.71 40.00
N GLU A 802 9.27 -15.78 41.25
CA GLU A 802 9.09 -14.64 42.14
C GLU A 802 10.08 -14.71 43.30
N PHE A 803 10.54 -13.55 43.76
CA PHE A 803 11.39 -13.42 44.95
C PHE A 803 10.59 -12.71 46.04
N PRO A 804 10.86 -13.00 47.33
CA PRO A 804 10.14 -12.37 48.43
C PRO A 804 10.49 -10.88 48.62
N THR A 805 11.64 -10.42 48.09
CA THR A 805 12.09 -9.02 48.15
C THR A 805 12.96 -8.69 46.94
N PHE A 806 13.08 -7.40 46.61
CA PHE A 806 14.03 -6.95 45.59
C PHE A 806 15.50 -7.24 45.94
N ASP A 807 15.87 -7.25 47.22
CA ASP A 807 17.23 -7.64 47.66
C ASP A 807 17.54 -9.12 47.37
N ALA A 808 16.52 -9.98 47.44
CA ALA A 808 16.65 -11.40 47.09
C ALA A 808 16.74 -11.60 45.57
N LEU A 809 16.01 -10.80 44.79
CA LEU A 809 16.15 -10.75 43.34
C LEU A 809 17.53 -10.23 42.93
N ASP A 810 18.02 -9.15 43.55
CA ASP A 810 19.33 -8.55 43.26
C ASP A 810 20.47 -9.54 43.50
N LYS A 811 20.41 -10.31 44.60
CA LYS A 811 21.37 -11.40 44.88
C LYS A 811 21.32 -12.56 43.87
N ALA A 812 20.16 -12.82 43.27
CA ALA A 812 20.00 -13.85 42.25
C ALA A 812 20.33 -13.33 40.83
N SER A 813 20.24 -12.01 40.64
CA SER A 813 20.35 -11.35 39.33
C SER A 813 21.70 -11.59 38.64
N SER A 814 22.78 -11.76 39.41
CA SER A 814 24.13 -12.02 38.88
C SER A 814 24.26 -13.34 38.12
N THR A 815 23.27 -14.24 38.27
CA THR A 815 23.21 -15.54 37.59
C THR A 815 22.04 -15.66 36.61
N MET A 816 21.30 -14.57 36.38
CA MET A 816 20.10 -14.54 35.55
C MET A 816 20.34 -13.68 34.29
N ASP A 817 19.64 -14.01 33.22
CA ASP A 817 19.57 -13.15 32.04
C ASP A 817 18.92 -11.79 32.40
N PRO A 818 19.43 -10.64 31.91
CA PRO A 818 18.91 -9.32 32.25
C PRO A 818 17.40 -9.15 31.98
N TYR A 819 16.87 -9.79 30.93
CA TYR A 819 15.45 -9.76 30.62
C TYR A 819 14.64 -10.60 31.63
N CYS A 820 15.16 -11.75 32.08
CA CYS A 820 14.52 -12.54 33.13
C CYS A 820 14.56 -11.87 34.51
N VAL A 821 15.57 -11.05 34.80
CA VAL A 821 15.62 -10.21 36.00
C VAL A 821 14.48 -9.18 35.97
N TYR A 822 14.20 -8.58 34.81
CA TYR A 822 13.09 -7.65 34.65
C TYR A 822 11.73 -8.32 34.88
N ILE A 823 11.49 -9.49 34.29
CA ILE A 823 10.26 -10.26 34.48
C ILE A 823 10.08 -10.72 35.94
N ALA A 824 11.13 -11.25 36.56
CA ALA A 824 11.11 -11.63 37.97
C ALA A 824 10.91 -10.41 38.90
N GLY A 825 11.35 -9.22 38.49
CA GLY A 825 11.09 -7.96 39.19
C GLY A 825 9.61 -7.58 39.22
N ILE A 826 8.88 -7.82 38.14
CA ILE A 826 7.43 -7.58 38.09
C ILE A 826 6.69 -8.55 39.02
N ALA A 827 7.04 -9.84 38.98
CA ALA A 827 6.44 -10.85 39.88
C ALA A 827 6.75 -10.57 41.36
N THR A 828 8.01 -10.26 41.69
CA THR A 828 8.47 -9.86 43.02
C THR A 828 7.73 -8.63 43.55
N SER A 829 7.42 -7.65 42.67
CA SER A 829 6.59 -6.50 43.03
C SER A 829 5.18 -6.92 43.47
N GLY A 830 4.58 -7.87 42.75
CA GLY A 830 3.28 -8.45 43.10
C GLY A 830 3.30 -9.12 44.47
N THR A 831 4.28 -10.00 44.72
CA THR A 831 4.45 -10.70 46.01
C THR A 831 4.67 -9.74 47.17
N MET A 832 5.47 -8.67 46.97
CA MET A 832 5.69 -7.64 47.99
C MET A 832 4.43 -6.84 48.28
N ILE A 833 3.62 -6.51 47.26
CA ILE A 833 2.33 -5.85 47.44
C ILE A 833 1.36 -6.76 48.20
N GLU A 834 1.25 -8.04 47.85
CA GLU A 834 0.39 -8.99 48.54
C GLU A 834 0.82 -9.22 50.00
N THR A 835 2.12 -9.28 50.25
CA THR A 835 2.68 -9.36 51.59
C THR A 835 2.34 -8.10 52.39
N ALA A 836 2.55 -6.91 51.82
CA ALA A 836 2.17 -5.65 52.44
C ALA A 836 0.66 -5.55 52.69
N LEU A 837 -0.18 -6.05 51.78
CA LEU A 837 -1.64 -6.11 51.97
C LEU A 837 -2.02 -7.09 53.09
N SER A 838 -1.34 -8.23 53.18
CA SER A 838 -1.54 -9.24 54.22
C SER A 838 -1.13 -8.70 55.59
N GLU A 839 0.01 -8.01 55.68
CA GLU A 839 0.43 -7.32 56.91
C GLU A 839 -0.53 -6.19 57.28
N TYR A 840 -0.92 -5.35 56.32
CA TYR A 840 -1.94 -4.33 56.52
C TYR A 840 -3.24 -4.93 57.08
N ASN A 841 -3.73 -6.02 56.49
CA ASN A 841 -4.94 -6.71 56.95
C ASN A 841 -4.77 -7.37 58.33
N LYS A 842 -3.58 -7.83 58.69
CA LYS A 842 -3.26 -8.34 60.04
C LYS A 842 -3.20 -7.22 61.08
N THR A 843 -2.76 -6.02 60.70
CA THR A 843 -2.71 -4.83 61.57
C THR A 843 -4.03 -4.04 61.60
N LYS A 844 -4.99 -4.36 60.74
CA LYS A 844 -6.31 -3.72 60.64
C LYS A 844 -7.20 -3.79 61.90
N PRO A 845 -7.17 -4.83 62.76
CA PRO A 845 -8.07 -4.88 63.91
C PRO A 845 -7.76 -3.76 64.92
N GLY A 846 -8.71 -2.81 65.08
CA GLY A 846 -8.61 -1.67 66.01
C GLY A 846 -8.51 -0.29 65.35
N TYR A 847 -8.37 -0.21 64.02
CA TYR A 847 -8.33 1.08 63.30
C TYR A 847 -9.68 1.82 63.34
N ASP A 848 -10.79 1.09 63.33
CA ASP A 848 -12.15 1.67 63.43
C ASP A 848 -12.46 2.24 64.83
N ASP A 849 -11.84 1.70 65.88
CA ASP A 849 -11.96 2.21 67.25
C ASP A 849 -11.20 3.53 67.44
N LEU A 850 -10.04 3.66 66.80
CA LEU A 850 -9.26 4.91 66.72
C LEU A 850 -10.00 6.00 65.94
N PHE A 851 -10.67 5.64 64.84
CA PHE A 851 -11.47 6.58 64.05
C PHE A 851 -12.74 7.02 64.79
N ASN A 852 -13.37 6.12 65.56
CA ASN A 852 -14.48 6.46 66.44
C ASN A 852 -14.07 7.38 67.59
N ALA A 853 -12.88 7.18 68.17
CA ALA A 853 -12.32 8.10 69.17
C ALA A 853 -12.04 9.48 68.56
N TYR A 854 -11.42 9.55 67.37
CA TYR A 854 -11.16 10.80 66.65
C TYR A 854 -12.46 11.53 66.26
N SER A 855 -13.47 10.80 65.76
CA SER A 855 -14.79 11.33 65.41
C SER A 855 -15.51 11.92 66.62
N LYS A 856 -15.44 11.28 67.81
CA LYS A 856 -15.99 11.83 69.06
C LYS A 856 -15.30 13.12 69.50
N VAL A 857 -13.97 13.15 69.46
CA VAL A 857 -13.19 14.35 69.82
C VAL A 857 -13.51 15.49 68.85
N PHE A 858 -13.51 15.22 67.55
CA PHE A 858 -13.77 16.21 66.51
C PHE A 858 -15.20 16.78 66.57
N ARG A 859 -16.22 15.93 66.82
CA ARG A 859 -17.61 16.39 67.02
C ARG A 859 -17.77 17.25 68.28
N SER A 860 -17.05 16.92 69.36
CA SER A 860 -17.07 17.72 70.60
C SER A 860 -16.33 19.06 70.49
N TYR A 861 -15.38 19.16 69.55
CA TYR A 861 -14.64 20.38 69.25
C TYR A 861 -15.46 21.30 68.34
N MET A 862 -16.04 20.74 67.26
CA MET A 862 -16.91 21.47 66.33
C MET A 862 -18.19 22.00 66.99
N ALA A 863 -18.80 21.25 67.91
CA ALA A 863 -19.98 21.72 68.65
C ALA A 863 -19.66 22.88 69.61
N ARG A 864 -18.39 23.03 70.00
CA ARG A 864 -17.92 24.12 70.87
C ARG A 864 -17.61 25.36 70.04
N GLU A 865 -16.86 25.20 68.95
CA GLU A 865 -16.55 26.26 67.98
C GLU A 865 -17.82 26.86 67.34
N ILE A 866 -18.82 26.04 66.99
CA ILE A 866 -20.11 26.55 66.45
C ILE A 866 -20.89 27.34 67.50
N LYS A 867 -20.74 27.01 68.79
CA LYS A 867 -21.41 27.71 69.89
C LYS A 867 -20.69 28.99 70.31
N ASP A 868 -19.40 29.09 70.03
CA ASP A 868 -18.61 30.31 70.21
C ASP A 868 -18.72 31.24 68.97
N PHE A 869 -19.17 30.71 67.83
CA PHE A 869 -19.42 31.45 66.58
C PHE A 869 -20.88 31.95 66.43
N MET A 870 -21.84 31.39 67.19
CA MET A 870 -23.24 31.87 67.29
C MET A 870 -23.42 32.73 68.54
#